data_AF-A0AAD7RHR9-F1
#
_entry.id   AF-A0AAD7RHR9-F1
#
_cell.length_a   1.000
_cell.length_b   1.000
_cell.length_c   1.000
_cell.angle_alpha   90.00
_cell.angle_beta   90.00
_cell.angle_gamma   90.00
#
_symmetry.space_group_name_H-M   'P 1'
#
loop_
_entity.id
_entity.type
_entity.pdbx_description
1 polymer ?
#
loop_
_entity_poly.entity_id
_entity_poly.type
_entity_poly.pdbx_seq_one_letter_code
_entity_poly.pdbx_strand_id
1 'polypeptide(L)'
;MPAERKKSVNMDEKEMCSFLNKDKEKEREGERRPASSRDKGKDESKASGKKDTGKAAEEKRRRLEEEKRKKEEKDRKKKDEEKLKAEEEQKQKEEEEKRLQEEEEKKRVEEEEERRKREEEAALLKEKEEGQQLHQEAWERHQSRKELRVRNQSAQEGRPEDAFFSRLDSSLKKNTAFVKKLRTLTEQQRDALSNDFGSLNLSKYIAEAVGSVVEAKLKISDVGCAVHLCSLFHRRYVEFAPLLLQAWRKHFEARKEEKTPNVSKLRTDLRFIAELTVVGLFTDKEGLSLIYEQLKAIISADRDTHTHVSVVISFCKHCGDDVAGLVPRRVRAAAEKFALAFPPSEIINAEKQQPFQNLLREYFTSLTKHLKKDHRELQNIERQNRRILHSKGELSEDRHKQYEEFATSYQKLLANTQSLADLLDENMPELPQDKTVQEEHGPGIDIFTPGKPGEYDLEGGIWEDEDARNFYENMVDLKAFVPAILFKDNDKSLQGRDREEIKDPKEVKEAVVTTEELELELETLDIADETLELETGDEVEGEELAKKLLDEQEQEDEEASTGSHLKLIVDAFLQQLPNCVNRDLIDKAAMDFCMNMNTKANRRKLVRALFTVPRQRLDLLPFYSRLVATLHPCMSDVAEDLCSMLKGDFRFHIRKKDQINIETKNKTVRFIGELAKFKMFSKTDSLHCLKMLLSDFSHHHIEMACTLLETCGRFLFRSPDSHLRTSVLLEQMMRKKQAMHLDARYVTMVENAYYYCNPPPVEKTVRKKRPPLQEYIRKLLYKDLSKVTTEKVLRQMRKLPWQDSEAKNYLICSMVNIWNVKYNSIHCVANLLAGLVAYQEDVGIHVVDGVLEDIRLGMEVNQPKFNQRRISSAKFLGELYNYRMVESAVIFRTLFSFISFGVSPDGAPSPLDPPEHLFRIRMVCTLLDTCGQYFDRGSSKRKLDCFLIYFQRYIWWKKSVDIWTTEHPFPIDIDYMISDTLELLRPKMRLCCSLEEATRQVRPGEGRIPAAAHNEL
;
A
#
# COMPACT_ATOMS: atom_id res chain seq x y z
N MET A 1 -21.43 -13.11 -8.58
CA MET A 1 -22.90 -12.98 -8.46
C MET A 1 -23.50 -14.34 -8.82
N PRO A 2 -24.31 -15.01 -7.97
CA PRO A 2 -25.36 -14.49 -7.09
C PRO A 2 -24.83 -13.79 -5.82
N ALA A 3 -25.49 -12.80 -5.19
CA ALA A 3 -26.91 -12.47 -4.97
C ALA A 3 -27.47 -13.04 -3.64
N GLU A 4 -27.75 -12.13 -2.72
CA GLU A 4 -28.12 -12.40 -1.31
C GLU A 4 -29.50 -13.07 -1.14
N ARG A 5 -29.68 -13.77 -0.02
CA ARG A 5 -31.00 -13.97 0.60
C ARG A 5 -30.98 -13.59 2.08
N LYS A 6 -31.63 -12.48 2.40
CA LYS A 6 -31.93 -12.08 3.79
C LYS A 6 -32.95 -13.05 4.42
N LYS A 7 -32.79 -13.34 5.71
CA LYS A 7 -33.84 -13.76 6.64
C LYS A 7 -33.64 -13.05 7.97
N SER A 8 -34.68 -13.02 8.80
CA SER A 8 -34.82 -12.09 9.93
C SER A 8 -35.81 -12.59 10.99
N VAL A 9 -35.75 -11.95 12.16
CA VAL A 9 -36.71 -11.97 13.29
C VAL A 9 -36.55 -13.08 14.36
N ASN A 10 -36.21 -12.59 15.55
CA ASN A 10 -36.53 -12.95 16.95
C ASN A 10 -37.30 -14.25 17.27
N MET A 11 -36.89 -14.95 18.33
CA MET A 11 -37.42 -14.86 19.73
C MET A 11 -36.48 -15.65 20.66
N ASP A 12 -36.07 -15.20 21.85
CA ASP A 12 -36.74 -14.91 23.14
C ASP A 12 -36.81 -16.12 24.10
N GLU A 13 -37.00 -15.85 25.40
CA GLU A 13 -36.92 -16.78 26.57
C GLU A 13 -35.47 -17.24 26.93
N LYS A 14 -34.93 -17.17 28.17
CA LYS A 14 -35.39 -17.30 29.58
C LYS A 14 -35.91 -18.70 29.96
N GLU A 15 -35.70 -19.26 31.16
CA GLU A 15 -34.82 -18.88 32.30
C GLU A 15 -34.12 -20.17 32.84
N MET A 16 -33.92 -20.56 34.12
CA MET A 16 -34.30 -20.07 35.46
C MET A 16 -33.38 -20.69 36.54
N CYS A 17 -33.00 -19.91 37.57
CA CYS A 17 -32.64 -20.37 38.94
C CYS A 17 -31.35 -21.20 39.18
N SER A 18 -30.68 -21.16 40.36
CA SER A 18 -30.91 -20.51 41.68
C SER A 18 -29.58 -20.50 42.51
N PHE A 19 -29.44 -20.17 43.81
CA PHE A 19 -30.32 -19.75 44.93
C PHE A 19 -29.49 -18.90 45.95
N LEU A 20 -29.98 -17.70 46.34
CA LEU A 20 -29.90 -16.93 47.62
C LEU A 20 -28.79 -17.18 48.71
N ASN A 21 -28.39 -16.27 49.63
CA ASN A 21 -28.93 -14.97 50.11
C ASN A 21 -27.93 -14.17 51.01
N LYS A 22 -28.01 -12.81 51.01
CA LYS A 22 -27.90 -11.86 52.18
C LYS A 22 -26.61 -11.79 53.04
N ASP A 23 -26.30 -10.74 53.81
CA ASP A 23 -26.76 -9.32 54.07
C ASP A 23 -25.61 -8.64 54.91
N LYS A 24 -25.45 -7.31 55.17
CA LYS A 24 -25.94 -6.00 54.65
C LYS A 24 -25.23 -4.85 55.45
N GLU A 25 -25.68 -3.61 55.27
CA GLU A 25 -25.50 -2.39 56.12
C GLU A 25 -24.12 -1.67 55.99
N LYS A 26 -24.05 -0.43 55.42
CA LYS A 26 -24.30 0.95 55.97
C LYS A 26 -23.05 1.55 56.65
N GLU A 27 -22.74 2.85 56.66
CA GLU A 27 -23.22 4.13 56.06
C GLU A 27 -21.94 4.99 55.79
N ARG A 28 -21.75 5.81 54.74
CA ARG A 28 -22.41 7.02 54.18
C ARG A 28 -21.94 8.37 54.81
N GLU A 29 -21.48 9.30 53.95
CA GLU A 29 -21.23 10.75 54.17
C GLU A 29 -20.09 11.17 55.15
N GLY A 30 -19.40 12.33 55.01
CA GLY A 30 -19.40 13.34 53.93
C GLY A 30 -18.40 14.53 54.12
N GLU A 31 -18.04 15.18 53.00
CA GLU A 31 -17.62 16.60 52.81
C GLU A 31 -16.38 17.28 53.49
N ARG A 32 -15.49 17.81 52.62
CA ARG A 32 -14.80 19.14 52.60
C ARG A 32 -13.68 19.57 53.61
N ARG A 33 -12.52 19.89 53.00
CA ARG A 33 -11.58 21.07 53.11
C ARG A 33 -11.90 22.18 54.15
N PRO A 34 -10.92 22.96 54.71
CA PRO A 34 -9.76 23.53 53.96
C PRO A 34 -8.41 23.83 54.69
N ALA A 35 -7.41 24.22 53.87
CA ALA A 35 -6.33 25.22 54.03
C ALA A 35 -5.54 25.49 55.35
N SER A 36 -4.19 25.44 55.24
CA SER A 36 -3.18 26.53 55.49
C SER A 36 -3.24 27.41 56.78
N SER A 37 -2.16 27.92 57.41
CA SER A 37 -0.71 28.03 57.09
C SER A 37 0.10 28.56 58.31
N ARG A 38 1.45 28.64 58.18
CA ARG A 38 2.36 29.63 58.86
C ARG A 38 2.55 29.53 60.40
N ASP A 39 3.63 30.04 61.03
CA ASP A 39 4.96 30.55 60.59
C ASP A 39 6.01 30.39 61.75
N LYS A 40 7.29 30.75 61.51
CA LYS A 40 8.45 31.09 62.42
C LYS A 40 8.32 30.88 63.95
N GLY A 41 9.38 30.50 64.70
CA GLY A 41 10.83 30.52 64.44
C GLY A 41 11.64 31.03 65.68
N LYS A 42 12.98 30.94 65.61
CA LYS A 42 14.00 31.53 66.54
C LYS A 42 14.10 30.94 67.97
N ASP A 43 15.23 31.00 68.69
CA ASP A 43 16.60 31.50 68.37
C ASP A 43 17.71 30.68 69.12
N GLU A 44 18.98 31.06 68.95
CA GLU A 44 20.18 30.33 69.42
C GLU A 44 20.51 30.41 70.94
N SER A 45 21.21 29.41 71.51
CA SER A 45 22.69 29.48 71.71
C SER A 45 23.31 28.59 72.84
N LYS A 46 24.52 28.08 72.55
CA LYS A 46 25.71 27.82 73.42
C LYS A 46 25.63 27.03 74.77
N ALA A 47 26.17 25.78 74.68
CA ALA A 47 27.50 25.38 75.21
C ALA A 47 27.69 24.52 76.51
N SER A 48 28.41 23.39 76.30
CA SER A 48 29.34 22.67 77.21
C SER A 48 28.80 21.70 78.31
N GLY A 49 29.53 20.60 78.57
CA GLY A 49 29.43 19.85 79.86
C GLY A 49 29.34 18.31 79.87
N LYS A 50 30.44 17.58 79.59
CA LYS A 50 30.83 16.24 80.13
C LYS A 50 29.80 15.14 80.51
N LYS A 51 29.86 14.03 79.74
CA LYS A 51 30.23 12.63 80.14
C LYS A 51 29.24 11.68 80.88
N ASP A 52 29.28 10.41 80.42
CA ASP A 52 28.92 9.10 81.05
C ASP A 52 27.53 8.82 81.65
N THR A 53 26.78 7.91 81.02
CA THR A 53 26.32 6.62 81.62
C THR A 53 25.62 5.72 80.58
N GLY A 54 26.37 4.86 79.89
CA GLY A 54 25.83 3.88 78.93
C GLY A 54 26.12 2.44 79.32
N LYS A 55 25.06 1.62 79.52
CA LYS A 55 25.08 0.14 79.45
C LYS A 55 23.69 -0.50 79.63
N ALA A 56 22.88 -0.01 80.56
CA ALA A 56 21.58 -0.64 80.90
C ALA A 56 20.49 -0.51 79.81
N ALA A 57 20.50 0.59 79.04
CA ALA A 57 19.49 0.82 77.99
C ALA A 57 19.71 -0.03 76.72
N GLU A 58 20.90 -0.60 76.54
CA GLU A 58 21.33 -1.24 75.29
C GLU A 58 20.79 -2.68 75.17
N GLU A 59 20.86 -3.48 76.23
CA GLU A 59 20.44 -4.89 76.19
C GLU A 59 18.93 -5.04 75.95
N LYS A 60 18.10 -4.20 76.59
CA LYS A 60 16.64 -4.22 76.40
C LYS A 60 16.24 -3.84 74.97
N ARG A 61 17.02 -2.97 74.31
CA ARG A 61 16.83 -2.61 72.90
C ARG A 61 17.18 -3.79 71.98
N ARG A 62 18.29 -4.47 72.28
CA ARG A 62 18.84 -5.59 71.50
C ARG A 62 17.86 -6.77 71.37
N ARG A 63 17.14 -7.15 72.44
CA ARG A 63 16.15 -8.24 72.40
C ARG A 63 14.93 -7.91 71.53
N LEU A 64 14.40 -6.70 71.64
CA LEU A 64 13.29 -6.22 70.79
C LEU A 64 13.69 -6.13 69.31
N GLU A 65 14.94 -5.75 69.03
CA GLU A 65 15.49 -5.69 67.68
C GLU A 65 15.69 -7.11 67.08
N GLU A 66 16.02 -8.10 67.92
CA GLU A 66 16.14 -9.51 67.49
C GLU A 66 14.80 -10.16 67.16
N GLU A 67 13.75 -9.94 67.98
CA GLU A 67 12.39 -10.39 67.64
C GLU A 67 11.87 -9.72 66.36
N LYS A 68 12.11 -8.40 66.21
CA LYS A 68 11.72 -7.67 65.00
C LYS A 68 12.42 -8.23 63.75
N ARG A 69 13.72 -8.52 63.83
CA ARG A 69 14.47 -9.20 62.75
C ARG A 69 13.91 -10.58 62.41
N LYS A 70 13.59 -11.40 63.42
CA LYS A 70 13.00 -12.73 63.20
C LYS A 70 11.62 -12.66 62.53
N LYS A 71 10.82 -11.63 62.83
CA LYS A 71 9.55 -11.38 62.14
C LYS A 71 9.75 -10.89 60.71
N GLU A 72 10.64 -9.90 60.51
CA GLU A 72 10.98 -9.37 59.18
C GLU A 72 11.59 -10.43 58.25
N GLU A 73 12.40 -11.35 58.78
CA GLU A 73 12.93 -12.50 58.03
C GLU A 73 11.83 -13.48 57.63
N LYS A 74 10.87 -13.76 58.53
CA LYS A 74 9.75 -14.67 58.25
C LYS A 74 8.78 -14.10 57.21
N ASP A 75 8.43 -12.82 57.33
CA ASP A 75 7.58 -12.12 56.36
C ASP A 75 8.29 -11.97 55.00
N ARG A 76 9.62 -11.83 54.99
CA ARG A 76 10.44 -11.82 53.77
C ARG A 76 10.50 -13.19 53.10
N LYS A 77 10.78 -14.27 53.84
CA LYS A 77 10.73 -15.65 53.31
C LYS A 77 9.38 -15.95 52.69
N LYS A 78 8.28 -15.58 53.36
CA LYS A 78 6.92 -15.76 52.82
C LYS A 78 6.69 -14.99 51.52
N LYS A 79 7.20 -13.75 51.40
CA LYS A 79 7.13 -12.97 50.15
C LYS A 79 8.02 -13.51 49.03
N ASP A 80 9.14 -14.15 49.35
CA ASP A 80 10.00 -14.76 48.35
C ASP A 80 9.44 -16.14 47.90
N GLU A 81 8.73 -16.87 48.77
CA GLU A 81 7.89 -18.03 48.41
C GLU A 81 6.67 -17.63 47.55
N GLU A 82 5.95 -16.56 47.90
CA GLU A 82 4.82 -16.04 47.10
C GLU A 82 5.27 -15.61 45.69
N LYS A 83 6.48 -15.04 45.55
CA LYS A 83 7.06 -14.72 44.23
C LYS A 83 7.43 -15.96 43.44
N LEU A 84 8.09 -16.93 44.05
CA LEU A 84 8.46 -18.18 43.37
C LEU A 84 7.22 -18.89 42.81
N LYS A 85 6.12 -18.92 43.58
CA LYS A 85 4.83 -19.42 43.09
C LYS A 85 4.24 -18.58 41.96
N ALA A 86 4.31 -17.26 42.03
CA ALA A 86 3.84 -16.39 40.94
C ALA A 86 4.68 -16.56 39.66
N GLU A 87 5.98 -16.80 39.79
CA GLU A 87 6.93 -17.02 38.69
C GLU A 87 6.79 -18.44 38.09
N GLU A 88 6.44 -19.45 38.89
CA GLU A 88 6.00 -20.77 38.41
C GLU A 88 4.63 -20.70 37.71
N GLU A 89 3.62 -20.05 38.31
CA GLU A 89 2.31 -19.86 37.68
C GLU A 89 2.42 -19.10 36.35
N GLN A 90 3.28 -18.08 36.27
CA GLN A 90 3.48 -17.32 35.03
C GLN A 90 4.14 -18.20 33.96
N LYS A 91 5.15 -19.01 34.30
CA LYS A 91 5.74 -19.97 33.35
C LYS A 91 4.75 -21.05 32.91
N GLN A 92 3.95 -21.58 33.82
CA GLN A 92 2.91 -22.55 33.47
C GLN A 92 1.89 -21.94 32.52
N LYS A 93 1.50 -20.67 32.71
CA LYS A 93 0.62 -19.93 31.78
C LYS A 93 1.28 -19.68 30.42
N GLU A 94 2.56 -19.28 30.37
CA GLU A 94 3.29 -19.11 29.09
C GLU A 94 3.45 -20.45 28.34
N GLU A 95 3.65 -21.57 29.05
CA GLU A 95 3.77 -22.90 28.45
C GLU A 95 2.41 -23.51 28.05
N GLU A 96 1.34 -23.19 28.78
CA GLU A 96 -0.05 -23.53 28.45
C GLU A 96 -0.58 -22.70 27.26
N GLU A 97 -0.35 -21.38 27.24
CA GLU A 97 -0.70 -20.48 26.13
C GLU A 97 0.02 -20.88 24.84
N LYS A 98 1.29 -21.26 24.93
CA LYS A 98 2.04 -21.76 23.77
C LYS A 98 1.51 -23.11 23.25
N ARG A 99 1.14 -24.04 24.15
CA ARG A 99 0.48 -25.30 23.75
C ARG A 99 -0.87 -25.05 23.10
N LEU A 100 -1.65 -24.09 23.61
CA LEU A 100 -2.93 -23.70 23.01
C LEU A 100 -2.74 -23.12 21.60
N GLN A 101 -1.69 -22.34 21.36
CA GLN A 101 -1.34 -21.84 20.02
C GLN A 101 -0.93 -22.98 19.06
N GLU A 102 -0.07 -23.91 19.51
CA GLU A 102 0.32 -25.09 18.71
C GLU A 102 -0.89 -26.02 18.43
N GLU A 103 -1.86 -26.11 19.36
CA GLU A 103 -3.09 -26.89 19.18
C GLU A 103 -4.13 -26.16 18.28
N GLU A 104 -4.23 -24.82 18.33
CA GLU A 104 -5.02 -24.02 17.38
C GLU A 104 -4.47 -24.10 15.96
N GLU A 105 -3.15 -23.97 15.77
CA GLU A 105 -2.52 -24.06 14.45
C GLU A 105 -2.77 -25.44 13.83
N LYS A 106 -2.61 -26.52 14.62
CA LYS A 106 -2.91 -27.88 14.16
C LYS A 106 -4.38 -28.08 13.80
N LYS A 107 -5.31 -27.57 14.62
CA LYS A 107 -6.76 -27.61 14.31
C LYS A 107 -7.09 -26.85 13.02
N ARG A 108 -6.49 -25.69 12.77
CA ARG A 108 -6.68 -24.94 11.51
C ARG A 108 -6.23 -25.72 10.28
N VAL A 109 -5.13 -26.46 10.36
CA VAL A 109 -4.65 -27.31 9.26
C VAL A 109 -5.60 -28.51 9.04
N GLU A 110 -6.05 -29.15 10.12
CA GLU A 110 -7.04 -30.25 10.05
C GLU A 110 -8.40 -29.76 9.51
N GLU A 111 -8.87 -28.57 9.91
CA GLU A 111 -10.06 -27.91 9.38
C GLU A 111 -9.92 -27.53 7.89
N GLU A 112 -8.76 -27.05 7.44
CA GLU A 112 -8.56 -26.76 6.01
C GLU A 112 -8.51 -28.04 5.16
N GLU A 113 -7.87 -29.10 5.65
CA GLU A 113 -7.92 -30.40 5.00
C GLU A 113 -9.34 -30.97 4.91
N GLU A 114 -10.13 -30.88 5.98
CA GLU A 114 -11.55 -31.25 5.92
C GLU A 114 -12.34 -30.37 4.96
N ARG A 115 -12.08 -29.05 4.93
CA ARG A 115 -12.76 -28.15 4.00
C ARG A 115 -12.47 -28.53 2.55
N ARG A 116 -11.21 -28.79 2.20
CA ARG A 116 -10.81 -29.25 0.85
C ARG A 116 -11.47 -30.58 0.48
N LYS A 117 -11.49 -31.57 1.38
CA LYS A 117 -12.17 -32.86 1.15
C LYS A 117 -13.68 -32.68 0.91
N ARG A 118 -14.34 -31.83 1.69
CA ARG A 118 -15.77 -31.49 1.50
C ARG A 118 -16.02 -30.71 0.19
N GLU A 119 -15.10 -29.84 -0.22
CA GLU A 119 -15.15 -29.12 -1.51
C GLU A 119 -15.01 -30.10 -2.70
N GLU A 120 -14.10 -31.07 -2.61
CA GLU A 120 -13.91 -32.13 -3.62
C GLU A 120 -15.10 -33.10 -3.70
N GLU A 121 -15.64 -33.55 -2.56
CA GLU A 121 -16.85 -34.38 -2.50
C GLU A 121 -18.08 -33.66 -3.09
N ALA A 122 -18.25 -32.37 -2.77
CA ALA A 122 -19.34 -31.55 -3.33
C ALA A 122 -19.19 -31.34 -4.85
N ALA A 123 -17.96 -31.17 -5.34
CA ALA A 123 -17.68 -31.08 -6.77
C ALA A 123 -18.00 -32.39 -7.50
N LEU A 124 -17.60 -33.53 -6.94
CA LEU A 124 -17.88 -34.85 -7.51
C LEU A 124 -19.39 -35.20 -7.49
N LEU A 125 -20.10 -34.83 -6.42
CA LEU A 125 -21.55 -34.98 -6.34
C LEU A 125 -22.25 -34.16 -7.44
N LYS A 126 -21.87 -32.90 -7.60
CA LYS A 126 -22.42 -32.01 -8.63
C LYS A 126 -22.11 -32.50 -10.06
N GLU A 127 -20.90 -33.00 -10.32
CA GLU A 127 -20.54 -33.59 -11.61
C GLU A 127 -21.42 -34.82 -11.94
N LYS A 128 -21.73 -35.64 -10.92
CA LYS A 128 -22.63 -36.79 -11.05
C LYS A 128 -24.08 -36.36 -11.30
N GLU A 129 -24.57 -35.32 -10.64
CA GLU A 129 -25.90 -34.73 -10.90
C GLU A 129 -25.99 -34.17 -12.33
N GLU A 130 -24.98 -33.42 -12.79
CA GLU A 130 -24.91 -32.92 -14.18
C GLU A 130 -24.87 -34.08 -15.21
N GLY A 131 -24.14 -35.17 -14.90
CA GLY A 131 -24.11 -36.38 -15.72
C GLY A 131 -25.45 -37.12 -15.78
N GLN A 132 -26.18 -37.18 -14.66
CA GLN A 132 -27.53 -37.77 -14.59
C GLN A 132 -28.57 -36.92 -15.34
N GLN A 133 -28.52 -35.59 -15.21
CA GLN A 133 -29.38 -34.70 -16.00
C GLN A 133 -29.13 -34.86 -17.50
N LEU A 134 -27.86 -34.90 -17.94
CA LEU A 134 -27.49 -35.10 -19.34
C LEU A 134 -28.00 -36.45 -19.89
N HIS A 135 -28.00 -37.49 -19.07
CA HIS A 135 -28.55 -38.81 -19.39
C HIS A 135 -30.07 -38.79 -19.56
N GLN A 136 -30.80 -38.14 -18.65
CA GLN A 136 -32.25 -37.96 -18.74
C GLN A 136 -32.65 -37.15 -19.98
N GLU A 137 -32.02 -35.98 -20.21
CA GLU A 137 -32.30 -35.12 -21.38
C GLU A 137 -32.03 -35.83 -22.72
N ALA A 138 -31.07 -36.76 -22.76
CA ALA A 138 -30.81 -37.58 -23.95
C ALA A 138 -31.92 -38.62 -24.19
N TRP A 139 -32.35 -39.34 -23.14
CA TRP A 139 -33.41 -40.34 -23.26
C TRP A 139 -34.78 -39.73 -23.58
N GLU A 140 -35.15 -38.62 -22.94
CA GLU A 140 -36.40 -37.89 -23.25
C GLU A 140 -36.42 -37.42 -24.71
N ARG A 141 -35.31 -36.85 -25.20
CA ARG A 141 -35.16 -36.42 -26.59
C ARG A 141 -35.27 -37.60 -27.58
N HIS A 142 -34.56 -38.70 -27.31
CA HIS A 142 -34.61 -39.90 -28.16
C HIS A 142 -36.02 -40.49 -28.24
N GLN A 143 -36.70 -40.71 -27.10
CA GLN A 143 -38.04 -41.29 -27.09
C GLN A 143 -39.07 -40.37 -27.77
N SER A 144 -39.04 -39.06 -27.47
CA SER A 144 -39.94 -38.09 -28.12
C SER A 144 -39.77 -38.06 -29.64
N ARG A 145 -38.52 -38.15 -30.13
CA ARG A 145 -38.23 -38.22 -31.58
C ARG A 145 -38.71 -39.52 -32.20
N LYS A 146 -38.43 -40.66 -31.55
CA LYS A 146 -38.81 -42.01 -32.00
C LYS A 146 -40.34 -42.16 -32.09
N GLU A 147 -41.08 -41.71 -31.08
CA GLU A 147 -42.54 -41.67 -31.11
C GLU A 147 -43.10 -40.81 -32.26
N LEU A 148 -42.58 -39.60 -32.44
CA LEU A 148 -43.05 -38.70 -33.51
C LEU A 148 -42.70 -39.25 -34.90
N ARG A 149 -41.50 -39.82 -35.08
CA ARG A 149 -41.07 -40.45 -36.35
C ARG A 149 -42.01 -41.58 -36.76
N VAL A 150 -42.34 -42.50 -35.84
CA VAL A 150 -43.31 -43.57 -36.10
C VAL A 150 -44.68 -42.99 -36.48
N ARG A 151 -45.22 -42.05 -35.69
CA ARG A 151 -46.55 -41.43 -35.93
C ARG A 151 -46.63 -40.61 -37.23
N ASN A 152 -45.51 -40.06 -37.71
CA ASN A 152 -45.41 -39.27 -38.94
C ASN A 152 -45.15 -40.14 -40.17
N GLN A 153 -44.42 -41.24 -40.03
CA GLN A 153 -44.24 -42.22 -41.11
C GLN A 153 -45.51 -43.04 -41.34
N SER A 154 -46.23 -43.42 -40.28
CA SER A 154 -47.55 -44.07 -40.39
C SER A 154 -48.70 -43.09 -40.72
N ALA A 155 -48.40 -41.82 -41.05
CA ALA A 155 -49.41 -40.79 -41.27
C ALA A 155 -50.36 -41.11 -42.44
N GLN A 156 -49.89 -41.83 -43.46
CA GLN A 156 -50.70 -42.15 -44.64
C GLN A 156 -51.88 -43.07 -44.32
N GLU A 157 -51.72 -44.00 -43.37
CA GLU A 157 -52.76 -44.93 -42.92
C GLU A 157 -53.72 -44.28 -41.90
N GLY A 158 -53.24 -43.25 -41.18
CA GLY A 158 -53.98 -42.56 -40.12
C GLY A 158 -54.66 -41.25 -40.53
N ARG A 159 -54.69 -40.90 -41.83
CA ARG A 159 -55.33 -39.67 -42.33
C ARG A 159 -56.86 -39.83 -42.37
N PRO A 160 -57.63 -38.83 -41.89
CA PRO A 160 -59.09 -38.90 -41.87
C PRO A 160 -59.72 -38.60 -43.23
N GLU A 161 -60.91 -39.18 -43.48
CA GLU A 161 -61.72 -38.95 -44.68
C GLU A 161 -62.54 -37.64 -44.64
N ASP A 162 -63.14 -37.24 -45.76
CA ASP A 162 -63.96 -36.01 -45.89
C ASP A 162 -65.12 -35.92 -44.87
N ALA A 163 -65.65 -37.06 -44.42
CA ALA A 163 -66.71 -37.15 -43.40
C ALA A 163 -66.25 -36.69 -41.99
N PHE A 164 -64.94 -36.53 -41.77
CA PHE A 164 -64.35 -35.89 -40.59
C PHE A 164 -64.24 -34.37 -40.78
N PHE A 165 -63.73 -33.92 -41.93
CA PHE A 165 -63.49 -32.50 -42.22
C PHE A 165 -64.78 -31.66 -42.27
N SER A 166 -65.90 -32.26 -42.67
CA SER A 166 -67.24 -31.64 -42.64
C SER A 166 -67.76 -31.32 -41.22
N ARG A 167 -67.17 -31.92 -40.18
CA ARG A 167 -67.53 -31.69 -38.76
C ARG A 167 -66.70 -30.59 -38.09
N LEU A 168 -65.69 -30.05 -38.79
CA LEU A 168 -64.72 -29.09 -38.27
C LEU A 168 -64.99 -27.66 -38.75
N ASP A 169 -64.62 -26.68 -37.93
CA ASP A 169 -64.93 -25.27 -38.17
C ASP A 169 -64.11 -24.70 -39.33
N SER A 170 -64.81 -24.40 -40.42
CA SER A 170 -64.25 -23.86 -41.67
C SER A 170 -64.34 -22.33 -41.74
N SER A 171 -64.66 -21.64 -40.65
CA SER A 171 -64.88 -20.18 -40.67
C SER A 171 -63.58 -19.41 -40.92
N LEU A 172 -63.65 -18.45 -41.86
CA LEU A 172 -62.53 -17.58 -42.21
C LEU A 172 -61.93 -16.89 -40.97
N LYS A 173 -62.78 -16.39 -40.07
CA LYS A 173 -62.35 -15.67 -38.86
C LYS A 173 -61.46 -16.54 -37.95
N LYS A 174 -61.84 -17.78 -37.66
CA LYS A 174 -61.03 -18.65 -36.78
C LYS A 174 -59.78 -19.18 -37.48
N ASN A 175 -59.91 -19.63 -38.72
CA ASN A 175 -58.77 -20.18 -39.47
C ASN A 175 -57.69 -19.12 -39.73
N THR A 176 -58.05 -17.90 -40.16
CA THR A 176 -57.10 -16.79 -40.30
C THR A 176 -56.50 -16.35 -38.95
N ALA A 177 -57.26 -16.40 -37.85
CA ALA A 177 -56.72 -16.12 -36.53
C ALA A 177 -55.70 -17.19 -36.08
N PHE A 178 -55.98 -18.47 -36.33
CA PHE A 178 -55.04 -19.56 -36.04
C PHE A 178 -53.74 -19.44 -36.84
N VAL A 179 -53.83 -19.23 -38.16
CA VAL A 179 -52.67 -18.99 -39.03
C VAL A 179 -51.82 -17.81 -38.51
N LYS A 180 -52.44 -16.71 -38.07
CA LYS A 180 -51.71 -15.58 -37.45
C LYS A 180 -50.97 -15.97 -36.15
N LYS A 181 -51.52 -16.86 -35.32
CA LYS A 181 -50.80 -17.36 -34.12
C LYS A 181 -49.54 -18.15 -34.49
N LEU A 182 -49.53 -18.87 -35.62
CA LEU A 182 -48.38 -19.67 -36.07
C LEU A 182 -47.12 -18.84 -36.41
N ARG A 183 -47.26 -17.53 -36.63
CA ARG A 183 -46.12 -16.62 -36.86
C ARG A 183 -45.38 -16.22 -35.56
N THR A 184 -45.97 -16.53 -34.40
CA THR A 184 -45.49 -16.16 -33.06
C THR A 184 -45.61 -17.34 -32.08
N LEU A 185 -45.20 -18.54 -32.52
CA LEU A 185 -45.23 -19.76 -31.71
C LEU A 185 -44.30 -19.64 -30.48
N THR A 186 -44.80 -20.14 -29.36
CA THR A 186 -44.04 -20.31 -28.11
C THR A 186 -44.36 -21.66 -27.48
N GLU A 187 -43.43 -22.19 -26.70
CA GLU A 187 -43.61 -23.51 -26.06
C GLU A 187 -44.86 -23.57 -25.16
N GLN A 188 -45.15 -22.48 -24.43
CA GLN A 188 -46.33 -22.32 -23.57
C GLN A 188 -47.69 -22.40 -24.30
N GLN A 189 -47.70 -22.28 -25.62
CA GLN A 189 -48.93 -22.32 -26.43
C GLN A 189 -49.24 -23.72 -26.99
N ARG A 190 -48.39 -24.73 -26.76
CA ARG A 190 -48.49 -26.08 -27.36
C ARG A 190 -49.90 -26.66 -27.27
N ASP A 191 -50.47 -26.72 -26.08
CA ASP A 191 -51.77 -27.38 -25.85
C ASP A 191 -52.94 -26.53 -26.36
N ALA A 192 -52.88 -25.21 -26.16
CA ALA A 192 -53.89 -24.27 -26.66
C ALA A 192 -53.99 -24.31 -28.20
N LEU A 193 -52.85 -24.36 -28.90
CA LEU A 193 -52.78 -24.47 -30.35
C LEU A 193 -53.14 -25.88 -30.85
N SER A 194 -52.83 -26.92 -30.08
CA SER A 194 -53.27 -28.29 -30.38
C SER A 194 -54.79 -28.43 -30.29
N ASN A 195 -55.42 -27.78 -29.31
CA ASN A 195 -56.87 -27.75 -29.14
C ASN A 195 -57.58 -26.91 -30.21
N ASP A 196 -57.05 -25.71 -30.53
CA ASP A 196 -57.52 -24.91 -31.67
C ASP A 196 -57.46 -25.74 -32.97
N PHE A 197 -56.28 -26.30 -33.29
CA PHE A 197 -56.07 -27.17 -34.46
C PHE A 197 -57.04 -28.36 -34.48
N GLY A 198 -57.27 -28.98 -33.32
CA GLY A 198 -58.24 -30.06 -33.12
C GLY A 198 -59.60 -29.74 -33.74
N SER A 199 -60.09 -28.52 -33.54
CA SER A 199 -61.42 -28.04 -33.95
C SER A 199 -61.54 -27.46 -35.37
N LEU A 200 -60.43 -27.17 -36.06
CA LEU A 200 -60.43 -26.36 -37.29
C LEU A 200 -60.24 -27.15 -38.58
N ASN A 201 -60.97 -26.75 -39.64
CA ASN A 201 -60.78 -27.26 -40.99
C ASN A 201 -59.82 -26.35 -41.79
N LEU A 202 -58.52 -26.63 -41.68
CA LEU A 202 -57.45 -25.85 -42.29
C LEU A 202 -57.16 -26.22 -43.76
N SER A 203 -57.93 -27.10 -44.42
CA SER A 203 -57.64 -27.60 -45.78
C SER A 203 -57.47 -26.51 -46.84
N LYS A 204 -58.07 -25.32 -46.64
CA LYS A 204 -57.97 -24.16 -47.55
C LYS A 204 -56.88 -23.14 -47.16
N TYR A 205 -56.14 -23.39 -46.08
CA TYR A 205 -55.20 -22.44 -45.45
C TYR A 205 -53.79 -23.03 -45.25
N ILE A 206 -53.49 -24.16 -45.90
CA ILE A 206 -52.24 -24.92 -45.72
C ILE A 206 -51.02 -24.10 -46.16
N ALA A 207 -51.12 -23.35 -47.26
CA ALA A 207 -50.02 -22.54 -47.77
C ALA A 207 -49.70 -21.35 -46.85
N GLU A 208 -50.71 -20.66 -46.32
CA GLU A 208 -50.55 -19.54 -45.40
C GLU A 208 -50.08 -20.01 -44.01
N ALA A 209 -50.51 -21.18 -43.56
CA ALA A 209 -49.98 -21.84 -42.37
C ALA A 209 -48.49 -22.17 -42.53
N VAL A 210 -48.10 -22.78 -43.66
CA VAL A 210 -46.69 -23.07 -44.00
C VAL A 210 -45.86 -21.78 -44.03
N GLY A 211 -46.31 -20.73 -44.72
CA GLY A 211 -45.61 -19.45 -44.75
C GLY A 211 -45.42 -18.84 -43.37
N SER A 212 -46.48 -18.86 -42.55
CA SER A 212 -46.44 -18.35 -41.16
C SER A 212 -45.44 -19.12 -40.28
N VAL A 213 -45.32 -20.43 -40.46
CA VAL A 213 -44.36 -21.28 -39.72
C VAL A 213 -42.91 -21.04 -40.16
N VAL A 214 -42.63 -20.90 -41.47
CA VAL A 214 -41.27 -20.64 -41.97
C VAL A 214 -40.77 -19.24 -41.58
N GLU A 215 -41.67 -18.25 -41.56
CA GLU A 215 -41.35 -16.88 -41.12
C GLU A 215 -41.24 -16.72 -39.60
N ALA A 216 -41.76 -17.66 -38.81
CA ALA A 216 -41.88 -17.54 -37.35
C ALA A 216 -40.53 -17.28 -36.66
N LYS A 217 -40.48 -16.23 -35.81
CA LYS A 217 -39.28 -15.87 -35.04
C LYS A 217 -39.19 -16.69 -33.74
N LEU A 218 -39.01 -18.00 -33.90
CA LEU A 218 -38.87 -18.97 -32.80
C LEU A 218 -37.63 -18.66 -31.94
N LYS A 219 -37.70 -18.94 -30.62
CA LYS A 219 -36.49 -19.17 -29.81
C LYS A 219 -36.09 -20.64 -29.93
N ILE A 220 -34.88 -20.97 -29.45
CA ILE A 220 -34.39 -22.36 -29.39
C ILE A 220 -35.30 -23.26 -28.54
N SER A 221 -35.99 -22.72 -27.52
CA SER A 221 -37.00 -23.44 -26.73
C SER A 221 -38.23 -23.83 -27.55
N ASP A 222 -38.70 -22.93 -28.42
CA ASP A 222 -40.04 -23.02 -29.05
C ASP A 222 -40.09 -23.96 -30.26
N VAL A 223 -38.92 -24.46 -30.70
CA VAL A 223 -38.79 -25.43 -31.81
C VAL A 223 -39.56 -26.72 -31.51
N GLY A 224 -39.65 -27.15 -30.24
CA GLY A 224 -40.40 -28.35 -29.84
C GLY A 224 -41.90 -28.23 -30.16
N CYS A 225 -42.55 -27.18 -29.68
CA CYS A 225 -43.93 -26.82 -30.02
C CYS A 225 -44.15 -26.67 -31.54
N ALA A 226 -43.21 -26.05 -32.27
CA ALA A 226 -43.31 -25.90 -33.72
C ALA A 226 -43.29 -27.25 -34.47
N VAL A 227 -42.36 -28.15 -34.12
CA VAL A 227 -42.27 -29.51 -34.70
C VAL A 227 -43.49 -30.37 -34.34
N HIS A 228 -44.02 -30.23 -33.13
CA HIS A 228 -45.26 -30.87 -32.68
C HIS A 228 -46.46 -30.44 -33.55
N LEU A 229 -46.65 -29.12 -33.75
CA LEU A 229 -47.74 -28.63 -34.61
C LEU A 229 -47.54 -29.04 -36.08
N CYS A 230 -46.32 -28.98 -36.62
CA CYS A 230 -46.02 -29.51 -37.97
C CYS A 230 -46.38 -31.00 -38.09
N SER A 231 -46.13 -31.81 -37.05
CA SER A 231 -46.52 -33.23 -37.01
C SER A 231 -48.03 -33.42 -37.01
N LEU A 232 -48.79 -32.59 -36.29
CA LEU A 232 -50.27 -32.59 -36.35
C LEU A 232 -50.78 -32.22 -37.75
N PHE A 233 -50.19 -31.21 -38.40
CA PHE A 233 -50.52 -30.84 -39.78
C PHE A 233 -50.25 -31.99 -40.76
N HIS A 234 -49.05 -32.57 -40.77
CA HIS A 234 -48.65 -33.66 -41.67
C HIS A 234 -49.52 -34.93 -41.55
N ARG A 235 -49.92 -35.25 -40.31
CA ARG A 235 -50.82 -36.38 -40.00
C ARG A 235 -52.27 -36.16 -40.39
N ARG A 236 -52.69 -34.91 -40.64
CA ARG A 236 -54.05 -34.58 -41.09
C ARG A 236 -54.13 -34.19 -42.57
N TYR A 237 -53.10 -33.53 -43.11
CA TYR A 237 -53.09 -32.93 -44.45
C TYR A 237 -51.90 -33.42 -45.27
N VAL A 238 -52.16 -34.11 -46.37
CA VAL A 238 -51.11 -34.67 -47.25
C VAL A 238 -50.24 -33.59 -47.91
N GLU A 239 -50.84 -32.49 -48.34
CA GLU A 239 -50.15 -31.36 -49.01
C GLU A 239 -49.16 -30.59 -48.11
N PHE A 240 -49.22 -30.76 -46.79
CA PHE A 240 -48.47 -29.92 -45.86
C PHE A 240 -46.95 -30.10 -45.97
N ALA A 241 -46.44 -31.34 -45.99
CA ALA A 241 -45.00 -31.59 -46.04
C ALA A 241 -44.35 -31.15 -47.37
N PRO A 242 -44.92 -31.44 -48.56
CA PRO A 242 -44.41 -30.90 -49.83
C PRO A 242 -44.36 -29.37 -49.88
N LEU A 243 -45.44 -28.70 -49.44
CA LEU A 243 -45.49 -27.23 -49.41
C LEU A 243 -44.48 -26.65 -48.40
N LEU A 244 -44.32 -27.27 -47.22
CA LEU A 244 -43.34 -26.85 -46.22
C LEU A 244 -41.90 -26.99 -46.73
N LEU A 245 -41.57 -28.10 -47.42
CA LEU A 245 -40.26 -28.30 -48.02
C LEU A 245 -39.97 -27.27 -49.13
N GLN A 246 -40.97 -26.97 -49.97
CA GLN A 246 -40.84 -25.96 -51.03
C GLN A 246 -40.64 -24.56 -50.44
N ALA A 247 -41.38 -24.21 -49.38
CA ALA A 247 -41.26 -22.93 -48.68
C ALA A 247 -39.87 -22.77 -48.01
N TRP A 248 -39.34 -23.82 -47.37
CA TRP A 248 -37.97 -23.79 -46.82
C TRP A 248 -36.91 -23.61 -47.90
N ARG A 249 -37.00 -24.34 -49.03
CA ARG A 249 -36.08 -24.15 -50.17
C ARG A 249 -36.09 -22.70 -50.67
N LYS A 250 -37.29 -22.11 -50.88
CA LYS A 250 -37.44 -20.71 -51.30
C LYS A 250 -36.87 -19.72 -50.27
N HIS A 251 -37.10 -19.96 -48.98
CA HIS A 251 -36.59 -19.14 -47.89
C HIS A 251 -35.05 -19.15 -47.82
N PHE A 252 -34.41 -20.32 -47.96
CA PHE A 252 -32.95 -20.39 -47.99
C PHE A 252 -32.33 -19.84 -49.28
N GLU A 253 -33.03 -19.87 -50.42
CA GLU A 253 -32.56 -19.21 -51.64
C GLU A 253 -32.59 -17.68 -51.49
N ALA A 254 -33.71 -17.11 -51.02
CA ALA A 254 -33.85 -15.68 -50.77
C ALA A 254 -32.83 -15.13 -49.75
N ARG A 255 -32.32 -15.98 -48.85
CA ARG A 255 -31.25 -15.64 -47.92
C ARG A 255 -29.88 -15.45 -48.57
N LYS A 256 -29.62 -16.02 -49.74
CA LYS A 256 -28.35 -15.82 -50.47
C LYS A 256 -28.23 -14.42 -51.05
N GLU A 257 -29.37 -13.74 -51.24
CA GLU A 257 -29.48 -12.35 -51.70
C GLU A 257 -29.47 -11.32 -50.53
N GLU A 258 -29.59 -11.79 -49.27
CA GLU A 258 -29.63 -10.95 -48.07
C GLU A 258 -28.22 -10.43 -47.70
N LYS A 259 -27.94 -9.14 -47.95
CA LYS A 259 -26.62 -8.50 -47.71
C LYS A 259 -26.10 -8.60 -46.26
N THR A 260 -26.96 -8.89 -45.29
CA THR A 260 -26.64 -8.96 -43.85
C THR A 260 -27.22 -10.24 -43.26
N PRO A 261 -26.43 -11.31 -43.08
CA PRO A 261 -26.98 -12.62 -42.71
C PRO A 261 -27.57 -12.61 -41.30
N ASN A 262 -28.87 -12.95 -41.19
CA ASN A 262 -29.53 -13.08 -39.90
C ASN A 262 -29.15 -14.41 -39.20
N VAL A 263 -27.93 -14.46 -38.64
CA VAL A 263 -27.34 -15.63 -37.97
C VAL A 263 -28.26 -16.20 -36.89
N SER A 264 -28.98 -15.36 -36.13
CA SER A 264 -29.88 -15.81 -35.07
C SER A 264 -31.13 -16.54 -35.57
N LYS A 265 -31.70 -16.14 -36.72
CA LYS A 265 -32.80 -16.88 -37.37
C LYS A 265 -32.28 -18.12 -38.08
N LEU A 266 -31.11 -18.05 -38.73
CA LEU A 266 -30.46 -19.23 -39.34
C LEU A 266 -30.15 -20.33 -38.31
N ARG A 267 -29.75 -19.95 -37.08
CA ARG A 267 -29.51 -20.87 -35.95
C ARG A 267 -30.75 -21.69 -35.57
N THR A 268 -31.92 -21.06 -35.51
CA THR A 268 -33.18 -21.79 -35.23
C THR A 268 -33.70 -22.52 -36.45
N ASP A 269 -33.55 -21.96 -37.66
CA ASP A 269 -34.04 -22.56 -38.90
C ASP A 269 -33.30 -23.86 -39.23
N LEU A 270 -31.97 -23.89 -39.09
CA LEU A 270 -31.16 -25.10 -39.31
C LEU A 270 -31.51 -26.20 -38.30
N ARG A 271 -31.74 -25.85 -37.02
CA ARG A 271 -32.26 -26.82 -36.04
C ARG A 271 -33.64 -27.31 -36.43
N PHE A 272 -34.55 -26.42 -36.83
CA PHE A 272 -35.94 -26.77 -37.12
C PHE A 272 -36.05 -27.74 -38.30
N ILE A 273 -35.35 -27.50 -39.42
CA ILE A 273 -35.34 -28.47 -40.54
C ILE A 273 -34.68 -29.81 -40.17
N ALA A 274 -33.70 -29.79 -39.26
CA ALA A 274 -33.10 -31.02 -38.72
C ALA A 274 -34.10 -31.82 -37.89
N GLU A 275 -34.79 -31.19 -36.94
CA GLU A 275 -35.85 -31.86 -36.14
C GLU A 275 -36.98 -32.40 -37.04
N LEU A 276 -37.44 -31.63 -38.05
CA LEU A 276 -38.46 -32.07 -39.02
C LEU A 276 -38.04 -33.31 -39.84
N THR A 277 -36.74 -33.46 -40.11
CA THR A 277 -36.17 -34.63 -40.79
C THR A 277 -36.06 -35.83 -39.84
N VAL A 278 -35.60 -35.59 -38.62
CA VAL A 278 -35.46 -36.59 -37.55
C VAL A 278 -36.83 -37.17 -37.16
N VAL A 279 -37.87 -36.34 -36.99
CA VAL A 279 -39.25 -36.81 -36.77
C VAL A 279 -39.97 -37.30 -38.03
N GLY A 280 -39.27 -37.51 -39.14
CA GLY A 280 -39.79 -38.17 -40.34
C GLY A 280 -40.94 -37.44 -41.05
N LEU A 281 -41.01 -36.11 -40.93
CA LEU A 281 -41.96 -35.28 -41.67
C LEU A 281 -41.46 -34.97 -43.08
N PHE A 282 -40.15 -34.74 -43.22
CA PHE A 282 -39.45 -34.87 -44.50
C PHE A 282 -38.84 -36.28 -44.61
N THR A 283 -38.70 -36.81 -45.82
CA THR A 283 -37.91 -38.02 -46.01
C THR A 283 -36.42 -37.73 -45.77
N ASP A 284 -35.65 -38.75 -45.36
CA ASP A 284 -34.20 -38.63 -45.18
C ASP A 284 -33.52 -37.96 -46.40
N LYS A 285 -33.94 -38.32 -47.62
CA LYS A 285 -33.36 -37.79 -48.86
C LYS A 285 -33.60 -36.28 -49.01
N GLU A 286 -34.80 -35.81 -48.71
CA GLU A 286 -35.18 -34.41 -48.86
C GLU A 286 -34.57 -33.53 -47.76
N GLY A 287 -34.73 -33.98 -46.52
CA GLY A 287 -34.30 -33.25 -45.33
C GLY A 287 -32.78 -33.18 -45.21
N LEU A 288 -32.08 -34.31 -45.37
CA LEU A 288 -30.62 -34.33 -45.27
C LEU A 288 -29.96 -33.56 -46.42
N SER A 289 -30.51 -33.60 -47.65
CA SER A 289 -30.02 -32.74 -48.75
C SER A 289 -30.08 -31.25 -48.35
N LEU A 290 -31.22 -30.80 -47.83
CA LEU A 290 -31.41 -29.41 -47.43
C LEU A 290 -30.48 -28.98 -46.27
N ILE A 291 -30.32 -29.84 -45.25
CA ILE A 291 -29.40 -29.58 -44.12
C ILE A 291 -27.95 -29.53 -44.61
N TYR A 292 -27.56 -30.42 -45.54
CA TYR A 292 -26.21 -30.50 -46.10
C TYR A 292 -25.88 -29.30 -46.98
N GLU A 293 -26.83 -28.86 -47.84
CA GLU A 293 -26.74 -27.64 -48.63
C GLU A 293 -26.46 -26.42 -47.73
N GLN A 294 -27.20 -26.28 -46.62
CA GLN A 294 -27.03 -25.15 -45.70
C GLN A 294 -25.75 -25.22 -44.84
N LEU A 295 -25.34 -26.40 -44.35
CA LEU A 295 -24.07 -26.55 -43.64
C LEU A 295 -22.87 -26.29 -44.56
N LYS A 296 -22.90 -26.79 -45.80
CA LYS A 296 -21.85 -26.55 -46.79
C LYS A 296 -21.76 -25.06 -47.15
N ALA A 297 -22.88 -24.34 -47.22
CA ALA A 297 -22.88 -22.89 -47.40
C ALA A 297 -22.21 -22.16 -46.22
N ILE A 298 -22.53 -22.55 -44.97
CA ILE A 298 -21.89 -22.00 -43.76
C ILE A 298 -20.36 -22.21 -43.79
N ILE A 299 -19.90 -23.43 -44.08
CA ILE A 299 -18.47 -23.78 -44.17
C ILE A 299 -17.76 -23.04 -45.31
N SER A 300 -18.48 -22.74 -46.38
CA SER A 300 -17.93 -21.97 -47.51
C SER A 300 -17.73 -20.49 -47.18
N ALA A 301 -18.52 -19.94 -46.25
CA ALA A 301 -18.45 -18.54 -45.81
C ALA A 301 -17.47 -18.33 -44.63
N ASP A 302 -17.56 -19.16 -43.59
CA ASP A 302 -16.72 -19.09 -42.38
C ASP A 302 -15.35 -19.74 -42.64
N ARG A 303 -14.52 -19.10 -43.47
CA ARG A 303 -13.12 -19.52 -43.71
C ARG A 303 -12.13 -18.80 -42.79
N ASP A 304 -12.25 -17.49 -42.73
CA ASP A 304 -11.40 -16.63 -41.91
C ASP A 304 -12.19 -16.16 -40.68
N THR A 305 -13.24 -15.36 -40.89
CA THR A 305 -14.12 -14.86 -39.83
C THR A 305 -15.25 -15.85 -39.53
N HIS A 306 -15.14 -16.56 -38.41
CA HIS A 306 -16.05 -17.66 -38.04
C HIS A 306 -17.39 -17.17 -37.41
N THR A 307 -18.15 -16.39 -38.18
CA THR A 307 -19.37 -15.69 -37.73
C THR A 307 -20.55 -16.61 -37.40
N HIS A 308 -20.63 -17.77 -38.05
CA HIS A 308 -21.72 -18.74 -37.91
C HIS A 308 -21.43 -19.81 -36.86
N VAL A 309 -20.35 -19.73 -36.08
CA VAL A 309 -19.97 -20.77 -35.09
C VAL A 309 -21.10 -21.11 -34.10
N SER A 310 -21.91 -20.11 -33.70
CA SER A 310 -23.11 -20.34 -32.85
C SER A 310 -24.23 -21.14 -33.54
N VAL A 311 -24.31 -21.11 -34.87
CA VAL A 311 -25.21 -21.96 -35.68
C VAL A 311 -24.73 -23.40 -35.64
N VAL A 312 -23.43 -23.61 -35.88
CA VAL A 312 -22.81 -24.95 -35.91
C VAL A 312 -22.88 -25.62 -34.54
N ILE A 313 -22.52 -24.92 -33.46
CA ILE A 313 -22.64 -25.43 -32.08
C ILE A 313 -24.11 -25.78 -31.75
N SER A 314 -25.07 -24.92 -32.11
CA SER A 314 -26.49 -25.18 -31.87
C SER A 314 -27.02 -26.38 -32.66
N PHE A 315 -26.57 -26.58 -33.90
CA PHE A 315 -26.89 -27.76 -34.68
C PHE A 315 -26.30 -29.03 -34.05
N CYS A 316 -25.01 -29.02 -33.70
CA CYS A 316 -24.32 -30.16 -33.09
C CYS A 316 -24.95 -30.54 -31.74
N LYS A 317 -25.19 -29.57 -30.85
CA LYS A 317 -25.76 -29.80 -29.51
C LYS A 317 -27.17 -30.39 -29.56
N HIS A 318 -27.99 -29.95 -30.51
CA HIS A 318 -29.41 -30.35 -30.54
C HIS A 318 -29.71 -31.51 -31.47
N CYS A 319 -29.07 -31.62 -32.64
CA CYS A 319 -29.42 -32.60 -33.68
C CYS A 319 -28.22 -33.40 -34.21
N GLY A 320 -27.00 -33.15 -33.73
CA GLY A 320 -25.81 -33.86 -34.20
C GLY A 320 -25.79 -35.34 -33.80
N ASP A 321 -26.49 -35.71 -32.74
CA ASP A 321 -26.71 -37.08 -32.26
C ASP A 321 -27.39 -37.98 -33.32
N ASP A 322 -28.49 -37.50 -33.91
CA ASP A 322 -29.23 -38.24 -34.94
C ASP A 322 -28.73 -37.94 -36.36
N VAL A 323 -28.34 -36.68 -36.68
CA VAL A 323 -28.04 -36.27 -38.06
C VAL A 323 -26.56 -36.49 -38.45
N ALA A 324 -25.64 -36.43 -37.49
CA ALA A 324 -24.19 -36.51 -37.74
C ALA A 324 -23.46 -37.60 -36.92
N GLY A 325 -24.20 -38.43 -36.17
CA GLY A 325 -23.64 -39.52 -35.37
C GLY A 325 -22.70 -39.04 -34.25
N LEU A 326 -22.92 -37.84 -33.71
CA LEU A 326 -22.04 -37.27 -32.69
C LEU A 326 -22.25 -37.93 -31.32
N VAL A 327 -21.15 -38.31 -30.69
CA VAL A 327 -21.11 -38.72 -29.27
C VAL A 327 -20.16 -37.76 -28.54
N PRO A 328 -20.69 -36.65 -27.96
CA PRO A 328 -19.89 -35.63 -27.29
C PRO A 328 -19.01 -36.19 -26.16
N ARG A 329 -17.88 -35.53 -25.91
CA ARG A 329 -16.90 -35.91 -24.88
C ARG A 329 -17.54 -35.98 -23.49
N ARG A 330 -18.39 -35.03 -23.10
CA ARG A 330 -19.21 -35.11 -21.87
C ARG A 330 -20.08 -36.37 -21.79
N VAL A 331 -20.70 -36.78 -22.89
CA VAL A 331 -21.56 -37.98 -22.93
C VAL A 331 -20.72 -39.24 -22.71
N ARG A 332 -19.56 -39.35 -23.39
CA ARG A 332 -18.65 -40.48 -23.17
C ARG A 332 -18.08 -40.50 -21.75
N ALA A 333 -17.59 -39.35 -21.27
CA ALA A 333 -17.03 -39.24 -19.92
C ALA A 333 -18.07 -39.60 -18.84
N ALA A 334 -19.33 -39.16 -18.98
CA ALA A 334 -20.40 -39.55 -18.06
C ALA A 334 -20.77 -41.04 -18.17
N ALA A 335 -20.76 -41.62 -19.38
CA ALA A 335 -20.98 -43.04 -19.59
C ALA A 335 -19.89 -43.91 -18.94
N GLU A 336 -18.62 -43.55 -19.11
CA GLU A 336 -17.46 -44.27 -18.57
C GLU A 336 -17.32 -44.08 -17.05
N LYS A 337 -17.41 -42.84 -16.56
CA LYS A 337 -17.16 -42.48 -15.15
C LYS A 337 -18.32 -42.85 -14.21
N PHE A 338 -19.56 -42.84 -14.71
CA PHE A 338 -20.76 -43.09 -13.90
C PHE A 338 -21.57 -44.33 -14.35
N ALA A 339 -21.04 -45.12 -15.30
CA ALA A 339 -21.68 -46.32 -15.86
C ALA A 339 -23.08 -46.06 -16.47
N LEU A 340 -23.30 -44.88 -17.06
CA LEU A 340 -24.60 -44.45 -17.60
C LEU A 340 -24.78 -44.90 -19.07
N ALA A 341 -25.84 -45.69 -19.34
CA ALA A 341 -26.18 -46.15 -20.69
C ALA A 341 -27.01 -45.11 -21.46
N PHE A 342 -26.36 -44.35 -22.34
CA PHE A 342 -27.00 -43.35 -23.21
C PHE A 342 -27.74 -43.97 -24.41
N PRO A 343 -28.67 -43.25 -25.07
CA PRO A 343 -29.46 -43.78 -26.19
C PRO A 343 -28.60 -44.11 -27.43
N PRO A 344 -28.92 -45.19 -28.17
CA PRO A 344 -28.28 -45.50 -29.45
C PRO A 344 -28.77 -44.59 -30.60
N SER A 345 -27.92 -44.36 -31.59
CA SER A 345 -28.28 -43.64 -32.82
C SER A 345 -28.99 -44.59 -33.79
N GLU A 346 -30.32 -44.54 -33.79
CA GLU A 346 -31.19 -45.46 -34.56
C GLU A 346 -31.98 -44.77 -35.69
N ILE A 347 -32.04 -43.43 -35.70
CA ILE A 347 -32.99 -42.69 -36.54
C ILE A 347 -32.51 -42.52 -37.99
N ILE A 348 -31.21 -42.23 -38.17
CA ILE A 348 -30.50 -42.11 -39.45
C ILE A 348 -29.33 -43.11 -39.41
N ASN A 349 -29.04 -43.80 -40.52
CA ASN A 349 -27.94 -44.75 -40.58
C ASN A 349 -26.57 -44.06 -40.81
N ALA A 350 -25.49 -44.66 -40.29
CA ALA A 350 -24.13 -44.09 -40.30
C ALA A 350 -23.65 -43.60 -41.67
N GLU A 351 -24.00 -44.29 -42.76
CA GLU A 351 -23.66 -43.90 -44.15
C GLU A 351 -24.17 -42.50 -44.50
N LYS A 352 -25.37 -42.13 -44.02
CA LYS A 352 -25.99 -40.81 -44.22
C LYS A 352 -25.48 -39.77 -43.23
N GLN A 353 -24.96 -40.19 -42.07
CA GLN A 353 -24.39 -39.31 -41.05
C GLN A 353 -22.96 -38.86 -41.42
N GLN A 354 -22.16 -39.73 -42.05
CA GLN A 354 -20.75 -39.48 -42.34
C GLN A 354 -20.47 -38.18 -43.13
N PRO A 355 -21.26 -37.78 -44.15
CA PRO A 355 -21.06 -36.50 -44.85
C PRO A 355 -21.16 -35.28 -43.91
N PHE A 356 -22.05 -35.32 -42.92
CA PHE A 356 -22.19 -34.26 -41.92
C PHE A 356 -21.02 -34.24 -40.95
N GLN A 357 -20.60 -35.42 -40.45
CA GLN A 357 -19.44 -35.52 -39.57
C GLN A 357 -18.16 -34.99 -40.26
N ASN A 358 -17.99 -35.25 -41.56
CA ASN A 358 -16.88 -34.72 -42.36
C ASN A 358 -16.93 -33.19 -42.47
N LEU A 359 -18.09 -32.62 -42.83
CA LEU A 359 -18.30 -31.17 -42.89
C LEU A 359 -18.03 -30.49 -41.53
N LEU A 360 -18.45 -31.08 -40.42
CA LEU A 360 -18.24 -30.52 -39.08
C LEU A 360 -16.76 -30.57 -38.66
N ARG A 361 -16.03 -31.63 -39.02
CA ARG A 361 -14.56 -31.71 -38.83
C ARG A 361 -13.80 -30.71 -39.70
N GLU A 362 -14.24 -30.48 -40.92
CA GLU A 362 -13.69 -29.43 -41.80
C GLU A 362 -13.88 -28.05 -41.17
N TYR A 363 -15.09 -27.74 -40.69
CA TYR A 363 -15.38 -26.50 -39.95
C TYR A 363 -14.50 -26.35 -38.70
N PHE A 364 -14.40 -27.39 -37.87
CA PHE A 364 -13.57 -27.37 -36.67
C PHE A 364 -12.07 -27.17 -37.00
N THR A 365 -11.59 -27.76 -38.09
CA THR A 365 -10.22 -27.57 -38.58
C THR A 365 -9.98 -26.13 -39.04
N SER A 366 -10.98 -25.47 -39.63
CA SER A 366 -10.94 -24.04 -39.98
C SER A 366 -10.90 -23.17 -38.71
N LEU A 367 -11.84 -23.41 -37.79
CA LEU A 367 -11.98 -22.69 -36.52
C LEU A 367 -10.71 -22.78 -35.67
N THR A 368 -10.07 -23.95 -35.66
CA THR A 368 -8.81 -24.20 -34.97
C THR A 368 -7.64 -23.40 -35.56
N LYS A 369 -7.62 -23.14 -36.88
CA LYS A 369 -6.60 -22.27 -37.51
C LYS A 369 -6.81 -20.80 -37.12
N HIS A 370 -8.06 -20.34 -37.14
CA HIS A 370 -8.45 -19.00 -36.70
C HIS A 370 -8.06 -18.77 -35.23
N LEU A 371 -8.42 -19.68 -34.31
CA LEU A 371 -8.03 -19.57 -32.90
C LEU A 371 -6.50 -19.54 -32.70
N LYS A 372 -5.73 -20.35 -33.46
CA LYS A 372 -4.26 -20.32 -33.42
C LYS A 372 -3.64 -19.03 -33.98
N LYS A 373 -4.31 -18.35 -34.90
CA LYS A 373 -3.90 -17.04 -35.43
C LYS A 373 -4.12 -15.97 -34.35
N ASP A 374 -5.36 -15.83 -33.89
CA ASP A 374 -5.76 -14.82 -32.91
C ASP A 374 -5.00 -14.95 -31.59
N HIS A 375 -4.70 -16.18 -31.14
CA HIS A 375 -3.84 -16.44 -29.97
C HIS A 375 -2.44 -15.80 -30.11
N ARG A 376 -1.83 -15.92 -31.30
CA ARG A 376 -0.51 -15.33 -31.58
C ARG A 376 -0.58 -13.81 -31.69
N GLU A 377 -1.64 -13.29 -32.29
CA GLU A 377 -1.85 -11.85 -32.44
C GLU A 377 -2.09 -11.18 -31.06
N LEU A 378 -2.91 -11.79 -30.20
CA LEU A 378 -3.11 -11.37 -28.80
C LEU A 378 -1.77 -11.33 -28.03
N GLN A 379 -0.98 -12.39 -28.08
CA GLN A 379 0.34 -12.43 -27.45
C GLN A 379 1.32 -11.39 -28.01
N ASN A 380 1.29 -11.12 -29.32
CA ASN A 380 2.11 -10.08 -29.92
C ASN A 380 1.73 -8.68 -29.41
N ILE A 381 0.42 -8.42 -29.28
CA ILE A 381 -0.10 -7.18 -28.67
C ILE A 381 0.34 -7.09 -27.21
N GLU A 382 0.19 -8.16 -26.41
CA GLU A 382 0.64 -8.20 -25.01
C GLU A 382 2.14 -7.92 -24.87
N ARG A 383 3.01 -8.59 -25.64
CA ARG A 383 4.46 -8.36 -25.58
C ARG A 383 4.82 -6.93 -25.96
N GLN A 384 4.15 -6.35 -26.96
CA GLN A 384 4.36 -4.96 -27.33
C GLN A 384 3.82 -3.99 -26.25
N ASN A 385 2.69 -4.30 -25.62
CA ASN A 385 2.12 -3.53 -24.51
C ASN A 385 3.06 -3.52 -23.30
N ARG A 386 3.60 -4.68 -22.91
CA ARG A 386 4.61 -4.81 -21.84
C ARG A 386 5.87 -3.99 -22.14
N ARG A 387 6.37 -4.01 -23.39
CA ARG A 387 7.53 -3.19 -23.83
C ARG A 387 7.24 -1.69 -23.80
N ILE A 388 6.03 -1.26 -24.19
CA ILE A 388 5.63 0.16 -24.14
C ILE A 388 5.52 0.61 -22.68
N LEU A 389 4.88 -0.18 -21.82
CA LEU A 389 4.75 0.11 -20.39
C LEU A 389 6.13 0.22 -19.71
N HIS A 390 7.07 -0.68 -20.02
CA HIS A 390 8.45 -0.62 -19.50
C HIS A 390 9.25 0.58 -20.05
N SER A 391 8.99 1.06 -21.28
CA SER A 391 9.77 2.14 -21.90
C SER A 391 9.17 3.54 -21.72
N LYS A 392 7.89 3.66 -21.36
CA LYS A 392 7.19 4.95 -21.15
C LYS A 392 6.58 5.13 -19.76
N GLY A 393 6.37 4.05 -18.99
CA GLY A 393 5.59 4.08 -17.75
C GLY A 393 4.07 4.26 -17.96
N GLU A 394 3.59 4.32 -19.21
CA GLU A 394 2.18 4.47 -19.57
C GLU A 394 1.82 3.74 -20.88
N LEU A 395 0.55 3.37 -21.03
CA LEU A 395 -0.09 2.88 -22.25
C LEU A 395 -1.21 3.88 -22.60
N SER A 396 -1.47 4.13 -23.89
CA SER A 396 -2.61 4.99 -24.27
C SER A 396 -3.93 4.24 -24.10
N GLU A 397 -4.99 4.98 -23.76
CA GLU A 397 -6.34 4.44 -23.54
C GLU A 397 -6.87 3.72 -24.78
N ASP A 398 -6.72 4.34 -25.95
CA ASP A 398 -7.03 3.78 -27.26
C ASP A 398 -6.38 2.40 -27.49
N ARG A 399 -5.09 2.25 -27.11
CA ARG A 399 -4.35 0.98 -27.22
C ARG A 399 -4.72 -0.05 -26.14
N HIS A 400 -5.17 0.41 -24.97
CA HIS A 400 -5.72 -0.46 -23.92
C HIS A 400 -7.06 -1.05 -24.36
N LYS A 401 -7.96 -0.19 -24.83
CA LYS A 401 -9.28 -0.54 -25.38
C LYS A 401 -9.19 -1.49 -26.58
N GLN A 402 -8.29 -1.24 -27.54
CA GLN A 402 -8.04 -2.16 -28.66
C GLN A 402 -7.61 -3.56 -28.18
N TYR A 403 -6.79 -3.64 -27.11
CA TYR A 403 -6.44 -4.91 -26.50
C TYR A 403 -7.64 -5.58 -25.81
N GLU A 404 -8.47 -4.85 -25.06
CA GLU A 404 -9.66 -5.41 -24.41
C GLU A 404 -10.71 -5.91 -25.41
N GLU A 405 -10.97 -5.18 -26.49
CA GLU A 405 -11.88 -5.58 -27.56
C GLU A 405 -11.36 -6.86 -28.25
N PHE A 406 -10.07 -6.93 -28.56
CA PHE A 406 -9.45 -8.11 -29.18
C PHE A 406 -9.43 -9.31 -28.23
N ALA A 407 -9.05 -9.13 -26.97
CA ALA A 407 -9.07 -10.17 -25.94
C ALA A 407 -10.51 -10.69 -25.70
N THR A 408 -11.50 -9.80 -25.67
CA THR A 408 -12.92 -10.16 -25.54
C THR A 408 -13.43 -10.96 -26.75
N SER A 409 -12.96 -10.63 -27.96
CA SER A 409 -13.23 -11.43 -29.17
C SER A 409 -12.59 -12.82 -29.08
N TYR A 410 -11.30 -12.87 -28.72
CA TYR A 410 -10.53 -14.10 -28.56
C TYR A 410 -11.14 -15.04 -27.51
N GLN A 411 -11.57 -14.53 -26.34
CA GLN A 411 -12.21 -15.35 -25.31
C GLN A 411 -13.53 -15.97 -25.79
N LYS A 412 -14.33 -15.23 -26.59
CA LYS A 412 -15.54 -15.76 -27.23
C LYS A 412 -15.17 -16.83 -28.28
N LEU A 413 -14.11 -16.63 -29.07
CA LEU A 413 -13.64 -17.61 -30.04
C LEU A 413 -13.14 -18.89 -29.36
N LEU A 414 -12.38 -18.76 -28.27
CA LEU A 414 -11.87 -19.85 -27.45
C LEU A 414 -13.01 -20.69 -26.86
N ALA A 415 -13.97 -20.05 -26.17
CA ALA A 415 -15.12 -20.74 -25.57
C ALA A 415 -16.02 -21.44 -26.61
N ASN A 416 -16.21 -20.83 -27.79
CA ASN A 416 -16.91 -21.47 -28.90
C ASN A 416 -16.13 -22.68 -29.45
N THR A 417 -14.82 -22.57 -29.60
CA THR A 417 -13.96 -23.67 -30.08
C THR A 417 -13.94 -24.83 -29.10
N GLN A 418 -13.83 -24.56 -27.79
CA GLN A 418 -13.97 -25.56 -26.72
C GLN A 418 -15.33 -26.26 -26.75
N SER A 419 -16.40 -25.49 -26.95
CA SER A 419 -17.77 -26.04 -27.04
C SER A 419 -17.96 -26.93 -28.26
N LEU A 420 -17.35 -26.61 -29.40
CA LEU A 420 -17.40 -27.45 -30.60
C LEU A 420 -16.48 -28.67 -30.49
N ALA A 421 -15.30 -28.53 -29.89
CA ALA A 421 -14.38 -29.63 -29.58
C ALA A 421 -15.07 -30.70 -28.71
N ASP A 422 -15.74 -30.27 -27.63
CA ASP A 422 -16.52 -31.15 -26.74
C ASP A 422 -17.65 -31.89 -27.49
N LEU A 423 -18.36 -31.20 -28.39
CA LEU A 423 -19.47 -31.79 -29.16
C LEU A 423 -19.03 -32.77 -30.26
N LEU A 424 -17.84 -32.58 -30.84
CA LEU A 424 -17.27 -33.47 -31.85
C LEU A 424 -16.34 -34.56 -31.27
N ASP A 425 -16.00 -34.44 -29.97
CA ASP A 425 -14.90 -35.13 -29.30
C ASP A 425 -13.51 -34.93 -29.96
N GLU A 426 -13.31 -33.78 -30.59
CA GLU A 426 -11.99 -33.40 -31.08
C GLU A 426 -11.15 -32.77 -29.96
N ASN A 427 -9.83 -32.91 -30.03
CA ASN A 427 -8.95 -32.27 -29.05
C ASN A 427 -8.78 -30.78 -29.36
N MET A 428 -8.80 -29.95 -28.31
CA MET A 428 -8.42 -28.55 -28.42
C MET A 428 -6.97 -28.44 -28.95
N PRO A 429 -6.68 -27.43 -29.77
CA PRO A 429 -5.31 -27.14 -30.16
C PRO A 429 -4.44 -26.85 -28.94
N GLU A 430 -3.16 -27.23 -29.03
CA GLU A 430 -2.13 -26.60 -28.20
C GLU A 430 -2.12 -25.09 -28.49
N LEU A 431 -2.35 -24.33 -27.42
CA LEU A 431 -2.26 -22.88 -27.35
C LEU A 431 -1.14 -22.59 -26.36
N PRO A 432 0.12 -22.43 -26.82
CA PRO A 432 1.24 -22.20 -25.92
C PRO A 432 1.01 -20.86 -25.23
N GLN A 433 0.62 -20.88 -23.96
CA GLN A 433 0.76 -19.71 -23.12
C GLN A 433 2.24 -19.37 -23.10
N ASP A 434 2.58 -18.11 -23.37
CA ASP A 434 3.86 -17.61 -22.90
C ASP A 434 3.86 -17.85 -21.39
N LYS A 435 4.67 -18.83 -20.94
CA LYS A 435 5.03 -18.89 -19.54
C LYS A 435 5.50 -17.49 -19.16
N THR A 436 5.18 -17.02 -17.97
CA THR A 436 5.96 -15.94 -17.37
C THR A 436 7.33 -16.51 -17.05
N VAL A 437 8.14 -16.65 -18.11
CA VAL A 437 9.59 -16.70 -17.99
C VAL A 437 9.93 -15.50 -17.12
N GLN A 438 10.78 -15.72 -16.12
CA GLN A 438 11.53 -14.63 -15.52
C GLN A 438 12.58 -14.22 -16.56
N GLU A 439 12.08 -13.70 -17.69
CA GLU A 439 12.83 -13.41 -18.89
C GLU A 439 13.78 -12.29 -18.50
N GLU A 440 15.07 -12.57 -18.61
CA GLU A 440 16.14 -11.67 -18.21
C GLU A 440 15.84 -10.30 -18.81
N HIS A 441 15.49 -9.32 -17.97
CA HIS A 441 15.05 -8.01 -18.45
C HIS A 441 16.24 -7.35 -19.13
N GLY A 442 16.27 -7.45 -20.47
CA GLY A 442 17.35 -6.96 -21.32
C GLY A 442 17.67 -5.50 -20.99
N PRO A 443 18.95 -5.11 -21.04
CA PRO A 443 19.52 -4.10 -20.14
C PRO A 443 18.98 -2.68 -20.34
N GLY A 444 17.80 -2.41 -19.77
CA GLY A 444 17.36 -1.09 -19.37
C GLY A 444 18.16 -0.66 -18.14
N ILE A 445 19.38 -0.19 -18.37
CA ILE A 445 20.28 0.26 -17.31
C ILE A 445 19.71 1.54 -16.69
N ASP A 446 19.14 1.43 -15.49
CA ASP A 446 19.14 2.57 -14.58
C ASP A 446 20.60 2.87 -14.24
N ILE A 447 21.08 4.01 -14.73
CA ILE A 447 22.45 4.49 -14.57
C ILE A 447 22.79 4.76 -13.10
N PHE A 448 21.78 4.95 -12.24
CA PHE A 448 21.95 5.28 -10.82
C PHE A 448 21.71 4.09 -9.86
N THR A 449 21.05 3.01 -10.30
CA THR A 449 20.77 1.81 -9.46
C THR A 449 21.11 0.47 -10.13
N PRO A 450 22.38 0.20 -10.50
CA PRO A 450 22.76 -1.07 -11.11
C PRO A 450 22.75 -2.23 -10.09
N GLY A 451 21.76 -3.14 -10.16
CA GLY A 451 21.94 -4.50 -9.61
C GLY A 451 20.73 -5.36 -9.20
N LYS A 452 19.51 -4.82 -9.02
CA LYS A 452 18.35 -5.63 -8.59
C LYS A 452 17.00 -5.17 -9.20
N PRO A 453 16.36 -5.97 -10.07
CA PRO A 453 14.95 -5.81 -10.40
C PRO A 453 14.05 -6.60 -9.41
N GLY A 454 12.92 -6.02 -9.01
CA GLY A 454 11.84 -6.71 -8.26
C GLY A 454 11.76 -6.41 -6.76
N GLU A 455 12.89 -6.14 -6.10
CA GLU A 455 12.92 -5.61 -4.72
C GLU A 455 13.37 -4.15 -4.75
N TYR A 456 12.42 -3.22 -4.74
CA TYR A 456 12.71 -1.80 -4.46
C TYR A 456 13.02 -1.64 -2.96
N ASP A 457 14.24 -2.01 -2.55
CA ASP A 457 14.73 -1.86 -1.17
C ASP A 457 15.08 -0.39 -0.87
N LEU A 458 14.06 0.46 -0.99
CA LEU A 458 14.02 1.85 -0.57
C LEU A 458 13.96 1.90 0.97
N GLU A 459 15.00 1.37 1.63
CA GLU A 459 15.17 1.35 3.09
C GLU A 459 14.87 2.74 3.69
N GLY A 460 13.66 2.88 4.25
CA GLY A 460 13.07 4.16 4.68
C GLY A 460 11.58 4.30 4.32
N GLY A 461 11.06 3.46 3.41
CA GLY A 461 9.64 3.46 3.05
C GLY A 461 9.22 4.65 2.17
N ILE A 462 7.91 4.79 1.94
CA ILE A 462 7.35 5.86 1.08
C ILE A 462 7.62 7.26 1.67
N TRP A 463 7.55 7.38 2.99
CA TRP A 463 7.59 8.65 3.72
C TRP A 463 9.01 9.15 4.01
N GLU A 464 9.09 10.33 4.63
CA GLU A 464 10.36 10.96 5.03
C GLU A 464 10.88 10.39 6.34
N ASP A 465 9.99 10.30 7.32
CA ASP A 465 10.14 9.73 8.65
C ASP A 465 8.78 9.17 9.15
N GLU A 466 8.75 8.66 10.40
CA GLU A 466 7.54 8.12 11.01
C GLU A 466 6.54 9.21 11.46
N ASP A 467 6.96 10.47 11.66
CA ASP A 467 6.04 11.55 12.05
C ASP A 467 5.23 12.04 10.84
N ALA A 468 5.87 12.19 9.68
CA ALA A 468 5.20 12.40 8.40
C ALA A 468 4.25 11.24 8.08
N ARG A 469 4.71 9.99 8.24
CA ARG A 469 3.86 8.81 8.07
C ARG A 469 2.61 8.85 8.96
N ASN A 470 2.78 9.16 10.25
CA ASN A 470 1.70 9.31 11.22
C ASN A 470 0.76 10.48 10.87
N PHE A 471 1.24 11.52 10.17
CA PHE A 471 0.41 12.62 9.68
C PHE A 471 -0.43 12.26 8.44
N TYR A 472 0.08 11.44 7.52
CA TYR A 472 -0.63 11.10 6.27
C TYR A 472 -1.39 9.75 6.30
N GLU A 473 -0.96 8.76 7.08
CA GLU A 473 -1.61 7.43 7.15
C GLU A 473 -2.58 7.28 8.34
N ASN A 474 -2.30 7.90 9.49
CA ASN A 474 -3.09 7.72 10.71
C ASN A 474 -4.15 8.82 10.86
N MET A 475 -5.32 8.62 10.26
CA MET A 475 -6.48 9.52 10.34
C MET A 475 -7.54 9.01 11.33
N VAL A 476 -8.39 9.91 11.83
CA VAL A 476 -9.50 9.55 12.72
C VAL A 476 -10.63 8.90 11.91
N ASP A 477 -11.05 7.70 12.30
CA ASP A 477 -12.24 7.06 11.73
C ASP A 477 -13.53 7.75 12.23
N LEU A 478 -13.99 8.75 11.48
CA LEU A 478 -15.25 9.43 11.78
C LEU A 478 -16.46 8.48 11.79
N LYS A 479 -16.46 7.36 11.02
CA LYS A 479 -17.61 6.43 11.02
C LYS A 479 -17.75 5.66 12.33
N ALA A 480 -16.68 5.53 13.11
CA ALA A 480 -16.73 4.95 14.46
C ALA A 480 -17.29 5.90 15.53
N PHE A 481 -17.19 7.23 15.33
CA PHE A 481 -17.61 8.23 16.32
C PHE A 481 -18.91 8.97 15.96
N VAL A 482 -19.27 9.05 14.68
CA VAL A 482 -20.42 9.83 14.18
C VAL A 482 -21.66 8.93 14.00
N PRO A 483 -22.87 9.38 14.39
CA PRO A 483 -24.10 8.63 14.11
C PRO A 483 -24.32 8.39 12.61
N ALA A 484 -24.56 7.13 12.23
CA ALA A 484 -24.71 6.67 10.83
C ALA A 484 -25.85 7.31 10.02
N ILE A 485 -26.66 8.19 10.62
CA ILE A 485 -27.63 9.04 9.91
C ILE A 485 -26.90 10.14 9.11
N LEU A 486 -25.79 10.68 9.63
CA LEU A 486 -25.09 11.84 9.06
C LEU A 486 -24.23 11.54 7.82
N PHE A 487 -24.02 10.26 7.49
CA PHE A 487 -23.29 9.82 6.29
C PHE A 487 -24.06 8.78 5.45
N LYS A 488 -25.34 8.53 5.75
CA LYS A 488 -26.15 7.45 5.14
C LYS A 488 -26.41 7.62 3.64
N ASP A 489 -26.26 8.84 3.13
CA ASP A 489 -26.37 9.15 1.71
C ASP A 489 -25.01 9.06 0.98
N ASN A 490 -23.89 9.19 1.69
CA ASN A 490 -22.53 8.99 1.14
C ASN A 490 -22.26 7.50 0.87
N ASP A 491 -22.77 6.61 1.71
CA ASP A 491 -22.71 5.16 1.43
C ASP A 491 -23.47 4.76 0.15
N LYS A 492 -24.43 5.58 -0.32
CA LYS A 492 -25.15 5.33 -1.59
C LYS A 492 -24.36 5.79 -2.82
N SER A 493 -23.68 6.94 -2.75
CA SER A 493 -22.82 7.41 -3.86
C SER A 493 -21.60 6.50 -4.04
N LEU A 494 -21.00 6.04 -2.94
CA LEU A 494 -19.89 5.08 -2.96
C LEU A 494 -20.33 3.71 -3.51
N GLN A 495 -21.45 3.14 -3.03
CA GLN A 495 -21.98 1.85 -3.54
C GLN A 495 -22.55 1.92 -4.97
N GLY A 496 -22.73 3.12 -5.54
CA GLY A 496 -22.97 3.31 -6.97
C GLY A 496 -21.71 2.98 -7.77
N ARG A 497 -20.62 3.70 -7.48
CA ARG A 497 -19.33 3.56 -8.18
C ARG A 497 -18.75 2.14 -8.05
N ASP A 498 -18.76 1.56 -6.85
CA ASP A 498 -18.29 0.18 -6.61
C ASP A 498 -19.12 -0.92 -7.32
N ARG A 499 -20.24 -0.57 -7.98
CA ARG A 499 -21.04 -1.50 -8.80
C ARG A 499 -20.95 -1.26 -10.29
N GLU A 500 -20.47 -0.10 -10.74
CA GLU A 500 -20.46 0.26 -12.16
C GLU A 500 -19.26 -0.34 -12.92
N GLU A 501 -18.18 -0.73 -12.22
CA GLU A 501 -17.10 -1.54 -12.82
C GLU A 501 -17.56 -2.95 -13.27
N ILE A 502 -18.77 -3.41 -12.92
CA ILE A 502 -19.28 -4.73 -13.32
C ILE A 502 -20.76 -4.68 -13.79
N LYS A 503 -21.07 -3.86 -14.83
CA LYS A 503 -22.15 -4.16 -15.81
C LYS A 503 -22.20 -3.29 -17.08
N ASP A 504 -22.57 -3.94 -18.18
CA ASP A 504 -23.03 -3.43 -19.50
C ASP A 504 -22.82 -1.93 -19.83
N PRO A 505 -21.80 -1.57 -20.64
CA PRO A 505 -21.54 -0.19 -21.03
C PRO A 505 -22.50 0.30 -22.13
N LYS A 506 -23.71 0.70 -21.74
CA LYS A 506 -24.61 1.54 -22.55
C LYS A 506 -25.35 2.54 -21.68
N GLU A 507 -25.48 3.77 -22.18
CA GLU A 507 -26.29 4.87 -21.61
C GLU A 507 -25.76 5.53 -20.32
N VAL A 508 -24.46 5.85 -20.31
CA VAL A 508 -24.00 7.12 -19.72
C VAL A 508 -23.30 7.94 -20.79
N LYS A 509 -23.93 9.02 -21.23
CA LYS A 509 -23.37 10.04 -22.13
C LYS A 509 -23.70 11.42 -21.55
N GLU A 510 -22.87 11.92 -20.65
CA GLU A 510 -22.67 13.35 -20.37
C GLU A 510 -21.54 13.53 -19.34
N ALA A 511 -20.83 14.66 -19.42
CA ALA A 511 -19.90 15.17 -18.40
C ALA A 511 -18.71 14.29 -17.94
N VAL A 512 -17.99 13.66 -18.87
CA VAL A 512 -16.55 13.35 -18.68
C VAL A 512 -15.76 13.94 -19.84
N VAL A 513 -14.97 14.97 -19.58
CA VAL A 513 -14.02 15.54 -20.57
C VAL A 513 -12.80 14.64 -20.61
N THR A 514 -12.62 13.93 -21.71
CA THR A 514 -11.55 12.94 -21.90
C THR A 514 -10.22 13.59 -22.29
N THR A 515 -9.10 12.97 -21.94
CA THR A 515 -7.75 13.55 -22.10
C THR A 515 -7.41 13.91 -23.56
N GLU A 516 -7.99 13.19 -24.52
CA GLU A 516 -7.84 13.42 -25.97
C GLU A 516 -8.41 14.78 -26.44
N GLU A 517 -9.44 15.33 -25.78
CA GLU A 517 -9.97 16.67 -26.14
C GLU A 517 -8.95 17.78 -25.82
N LEU A 518 -8.12 17.62 -24.78
CA LEU A 518 -7.09 18.60 -24.43
C LEU A 518 -5.82 18.47 -25.27
N GLU A 519 -5.47 17.26 -25.75
CA GLU A 519 -4.33 17.12 -26.68
C GLU A 519 -4.70 17.71 -28.06
N LEU A 520 -5.96 17.56 -28.52
CA LEU A 520 -6.48 18.26 -29.71
C LEU A 520 -6.63 19.78 -29.53
N GLU A 521 -6.96 20.27 -28.33
CA GLU A 521 -7.01 21.71 -28.04
C GLU A 521 -5.60 22.35 -28.07
N LEU A 522 -4.52 21.59 -27.81
CA LEU A 522 -3.16 22.10 -27.99
C LEU A 522 -2.76 22.22 -29.46
N GLU A 523 -3.12 21.25 -30.33
CA GLU A 523 -2.77 21.32 -31.76
C GLU A 523 -3.48 22.48 -32.51
N THR A 524 -4.59 23.00 -31.98
CA THR A 524 -5.28 24.17 -32.54
C THR A 524 -4.77 25.52 -32.03
N LEU A 525 -3.91 25.56 -31.00
CA LEU A 525 -3.41 26.80 -30.40
C LEU A 525 -2.14 27.36 -31.06
N ASP A 526 -1.38 26.56 -31.81
CA ASP A 526 -0.14 26.96 -32.49
C ASP A 526 -0.35 27.87 -33.73
N ILE A 527 -1.59 28.33 -33.99
CA ILE A 527 -2.00 29.06 -35.20
C ILE A 527 -2.48 30.50 -34.88
N ALA A 528 -2.67 30.86 -33.60
CA ALA A 528 -3.33 32.11 -33.19
C ALA A 528 -2.42 33.10 -32.42
N ASP A 529 -1.24 33.41 -32.96
CA ASP A 529 -0.38 34.51 -32.49
C ASP A 529 -0.61 35.78 -33.34
N GLU A 530 -1.49 36.68 -32.89
CA GLU A 530 -1.55 38.05 -33.42
C GLU A 530 -2.03 39.07 -32.37
N THR A 531 -1.07 39.85 -31.85
CA THR A 531 -1.17 41.21 -31.27
C THR A 531 -2.41 41.62 -30.44
N LEU A 532 -2.20 41.86 -29.16
CA LEU A 532 -2.78 43.03 -28.46
C LEU A 532 -1.82 43.53 -27.37
N GLU A 533 -1.19 44.69 -27.60
CA GLU A 533 -0.55 45.48 -26.55
C GLU A 533 -1.62 46.33 -25.85
N LEU A 534 -1.57 46.46 -24.52
CA LEU A 534 -2.13 47.60 -23.79
C LEU A 534 -1.58 47.69 -22.34
N GLU A 535 -1.79 48.83 -21.71
CA GLU A 535 -0.91 49.37 -20.66
C GLU A 535 -1.27 48.94 -19.21
N THR A 536 -0.21 48.73 -18.43
CA THR A 536 -0.10 48.75 -16.95
C THR A 536 -1.38 49.01 -16.11
N GLY A 537 -1.86 48.00 -15.37
CA GLY A 537 -2.91 48.19 -14.35
C GLY A 537 -3.08 47.11 -13.27
N ASP A 538 -2.75 45.84 -13.54
CA ASP A 538 -3.43 44.72 -12.84
C ASP A 538 -2.67 44.05 -11.68
N GLU A 539 -2.86 44.59 -10.47
CA GLU A 539 -2.69 43.81 -9.23
C GLU A 539 -4.00 43.14 -8.75
N VAL A 540 -5.16 43.47 -9.37
CA VAL A 540 -6.50 43.20 -8.79
C VAL A 540 -7.25 42.03 -9.47
N GLU A 541 -7.20 41.90 -10.79
CA GLU A 541 -8.08 40.97 -11.54
C GLU A 541 -7.95 39.49 -11.13
N GLY A 542 -6.77 39.07 -10.66
CA GLY A 542 -6.54 37.67 -10.28
C GLY A 542 -7.38 37.22 -9.08
N GLU A 543 -7.60 38.11 -8.10
CA GLU A 543 -8.57 37.86 -7.04
C GLU A 543 -9.99 38.17 -7.53
N GLU A 544 -10.18 39.21 -8.34
CA GLU A 544 -11.51 39.65 -8.77
C GLU A 544 -12.24 38.65 -9.70
N LEU A 545 -11.53 37.89 -10.53
CA LEU A 545 -12.13 36.84 -11.37
C LEU A 545 -12.60 35.64 -10.54
N ALA A 546 -11.77 35.20 -9.59
CA ALA A 546 -12.16 34.18 -8.62
C ALA A 546 -13.34 34.66 -7.77
N LYS A 547 -13.36 35.95 -7.41
CA LYS A 547 -14.44 36.59 -6.66
C LYS A 547 -15.73 36.66 -7.47
N LYS A 548 -15.72 37.10 -8.73
CA LYS A 548 -16.90 37.12 -9.61
C LYS A 548 -17.54 35.73 -9.76
N LEU A 549 -16.73 34.69 -9.97
CA LEU A 549 -17.19 33.29 -10.04
C LEU A 549 -17.76 32.74 -8.70
N LEU A 550 -17.43 33.38 -7.57
CA LEU A 550 -18.00 33.07 -6.25
C LEU A 550 -19.25 33.92 -5.97
N ASP A 551 -19.22 35.21 -6.27
CA ASP A 551 -20.26 36.23 -6.02
C ASP A 551 -21.53 35.98 -6.86
N GLU A 552 -21.39 35.64 -8.15
CA GLU A 552 -22.51 35.19 -9.00
C GLU A 552 -23.19 33.94 -8.40
N GLN A 553 -22.43 33.15 -7.64
CA GLN A 553 -22.85 31.92 -6.98
C GLN A 553 -23.14 32.12 -5.46
N GLU A 554 -23.16 33.35 -4.95
CA GLU A 554 -23.70 33.68 -3.62
C GLU A 554 -25.17 34.10 -3.70
N GLN A 555 -25.60 34.69 -4.83
CA GLN A 555 -27.00 35.12 -5.01
C GLN A 555 -28.00 33.96 -5.06
N GLU A 556 -27.59 32.76 -5.48
CA GLU A 556 -28.47 31.56 -5.42
C GLU A 556 -28.52 30.89 -4.03
N ASP A 557 -27.43 30.93 -3.24
CA ASP A 557 -27.36 30.23 -1.94
C ASP A 557 -28.01 31.03 -0.78
N GLU A 558 -28.26 32.35 -0.93
CA GLU A 558 -28.93 33.18 0.10
C GLU A 558 -30.43 32.84 0.31
N GLU A 559 -31.15 32.35 -0.71
CA GLU A 559 -32.57 31.95 -0.55
C GLU A 559 -32.74 30.68 0.31
N ALA A 560 -31.67 29.88 0.48
CA ALA A 560 -31.68 28.61 1.21
C ALA A 560 -31.31 28.74 2.71
N SER A 561 -31.74 29.83 3.35
CA SER A 561 -31.30 30.22 4.70
C SER A 561 -31.69 29.22 5.81
N THR A 562 -30.76 28.31 6.14
CA THR A 562 -30.79 27.56 7.40
C THR A 562 -30.66 28.54 8.58
N GLY A 563 -31.51 28.39 9.60
CA GLY A 563 -31.76 29.41 10.63
C GLY A 563 -30.50 30.08 11.21
N SER A 564 -30.58 31.39 11.39
CA SER A 564 -29.46 32.34 11.64
C SER A 564 -28.39 31.90 12.65
N HIS A 565 -28.77 31.16 13.70
CA HIS A 565 -27.84 30.60 14.67
C HIS A 565 -26.82 29.63 14.05
N LEU A 566 -27.20 28.84 13.05
CA LEU A 566 -26.29 27.91 12.36
C LEU A 566 -25.34 28.63 11.39
N LYS A 567 -25.81 29.69 10.69
CA LYS A 567 -24.95 30.56 9.86
C LYS A 567 -23.80 31.12 10.72
N LEU A 568 -24.11 31.68 11.89
CA LEU A 568 -23.12 32.19 12.85
C LEU A 568 -22.13 31.12 13.36
N ILE A 569 -22.56 29.88 13.61
CA ILE A 569 -21.66 28.79 14.02
C ILE A 569 -20.66 28.44 12.91
N VAL A 570 -21.15 28.30 11.67
CA VAL A 570 -20.31 27.97 10.51
C VAL A 570 -19.33 29.09 10.20
N ASP A 571 -19.79 30.34 10.21
CA ASP A 571 -18.93 31.50 9.94
C ASP A 571 -17.86 31.65 11.04
N ALA A 572 -18.18 31.34 12.31
CA ALA A 572 -17.20 31.31 13.40
C ALA A 572 -16.19 30.13 13.29
N PHE A 573 -16.64 28.95 12.85
CA PHE A 573 -15.76 27.81 12.58
C PHE A 573 -14.75 28.14 11.46
N LEU A 574 -15.19 28.76 10.38
CA LEU A 574 -14.33 29.19 9.28
C LEU A 574 -13.31 30.26 9.70
N GLN A 575 -13.69 31.18 10.61
CA GLN A 575 -12.75 32.14 11.22
C GLN A 575 -11.74 31.46 12.16
N GLN A 576 -12.11 30.36 12.81
CA GLN A 576 -11.20 29.62 13.70
C GLN A 576 -10.23 28.70 12.92
N LEU A 577 -10.64 28.21 11.74
CA LEU A 577 -9.92 27.21 10.94
C LEU A 577 -8.43 27.54 10.64
N PRO A 578 -8.02 28.79 10.30
CA PRO A 578 -6.61 29.16 10.10
C PRO A 578 -5.70 29.06 11.34
N ASN A 579 -6.27 28.76 12.51
CA ASN A 579 -5.56 28.52 13.76
C ASN A 579 -5.41 27.01 14.09
N CYS A 580 -5.99 26.11 13.28
CA CYS A 580 -5.93 24.66 13.48
C CYS A 580 -4.60 24.05 12.96
N VAL A 581 -3.48 24.67 13.33
CA VAL A 581 -2.12 24.39 12.83
C VAL A 581 -1.44 23.18 13.51
N ASN A 582 -2.23 22.20 13.96
CA ASN A 582 -1.72 20.90 14.40
C ASN A 582 -2.77 19.79 14.22
N ARG A 583 -2.29 18.53 14.21
CA ARG A 583 -3.11 17.33 13.97
C ARG A 583 -4.34 17.25 14.89
N ASP A 584 -4.15 17.42 16.19
CA ASP A 584 -5.22 17.18 17.16
C ASP A 584 -6.30 18.29 17.13
N LEU A 585 -5.92 19.52 16.72
CA LEU A 585 -6.89 20.59 16.44
C LEU A 585 -7.65 20.37 15.13
N ILE A 586 -6.99 19.99 14.04
CA ILE A 586 -7.66 19.82 12.75
C ILE A 586 -8.56 18.56 12.72
N ASP A 587 -8.15 17.48 13.39
CA ASP A 587 -8.99 16.29 13.58
C ASP A 587 -10.23 16.60 14.44
N LYS A 588 -10.08 17.47 15.45
CA LYS A 588 -11.21 17.99 16.23
C LYS A 588 -12.13 18.87 15.40
N ALA A 589 -11.58 19.72 14.52
CA ALA A 589 -12.37 20.52 13.59
C ALA A 589 -13.15 19.63 12.59
N ALA A 590 -12.57 18.52 12.13
CA ALA A 590 -13.25 17.54 11.30
C ALA A 590 -14.44 16.89 12.03
N MET A 591 -14.24 16.46 13.28
CA MET A 591 -15.32 15.90 14.11
C MET A 591 -16.44 16.92 14.39
N ASP A 592 -16.08 18.15 14.75
CA ASP A 592 -17.06 19.21 15.06
C ASP A 592 -17.89 19.59 13.83
N PHE A 593 -17.24 19.75 12.66
CA PHE A 593 -17.93 20.01 11.40
C PHE A 593 -18.86 18.86 11.00
N CYS A 594 -18.39 17.61 11.10
CA CYS A 594 -19.18 16.44 10.73
C CYS A 594 -20.41 16.23 11.64
N MET A 595 -20.30 16.56 12.93
CA MET A 595 -21.38 16.43 13.92
C MET A 595 -22.38 17.58 13.86
N ASN A 596 -21.90 18.83 13.83
CA ASN A 596 -22.70 20.02 14.13
C ASN A 596 -23.02 20.89 12.91
N MET A 597 -22.29 20.73 11.80
CA MET A 597 -22.34 21.65 10.64
C MET A 597 -22.55 20.96 9.29
N ASN A 598 -22.59 19.63 9.21
CA ASN A 598 -22.70 18.87 7.96
C ASN A 598 -24.05 19.10 7.23
N THR A 599 -24.09 20.09 6.33
CA THR A 599 -25.17 20.33 5.35
C THR A 599 -24.56 20.63 3.98
N LYS A 600 -25.31 20.41 2.89
CA LYS A 600 -24.78 20.62 1.52
C LYS A 600 -24.29 22.06 1.27
N ALA A 601 -25.00 23.06 1.79
CA ALA A 601 -24.59 24.46 1.71
C ALA A 601 -23.31 24.73 2.54
N ASN A 602 -23.22 24.17 3.75
CA ASN A 602 -22.03 24.34 4.59
C ASN A 602 -20.79 23.63 4.00
N ARG A 603 -20.97 22.49 3.31
CA ARG A 603 -19.89 21.80 2.58
C ARG A 603 -19.38 22.65 1.41
N ARG A 604 -20.25 23.28 0.62
CA ARG A 604 -19.85 24.29 -0.38
C ARG A 604 -19.05 25.44 0.24
N LYS A 605 -19.55 26.04 1.33
CA LYS A 605 -18.83 27.11 2.06
C LYS A 605 -17.45 26.67 2.54
N LEU A 606 -17.33 25.45 3.07
CA LEU A 606 -16.05 24.87 3.46
C LEU A 606 -15.10 24.73 2.26
N VAL A 607 -15.56 24.15 1.14
CA VAL A 607 -14.74 24.04 -0.09
C VAL A 607 -14.25 25.40 -0.57
N ARG A 608 -15.13 26.42 -0.62
CA ARG A 608 -14.76 27.80 -0.98
C ARG A 608 -13.66 28.34 -0.06
N ALA A 609 -13.83 28.23 1.26
CA ALA A 609 -12.85 28.69 2.26
C ALA A 609 -11.53 27.89 2.29
N LEU A 610 -11.56 26.61 1.87
CA LEU A 610 -10.37 25.80 1.69
C LEU A 610 -9.60 26.16 0.41
N PHE A 611 -10.29 26.60 -0.65
CA PHE A 611 -9.66 27.01 -1.91
C PHE A 611 -8.98 28.39 -1.83
N THR A 612 -9.60 29.34 -1.10
CA THR A 612 -9.15 30.74 -0.97
C THR A 612 -8.05 30.96 0.08
N VAL A 613 -7.16 29.98 0.30
CA VAL A 613 -6.01 30.13 1.22
C VAL A 613 -5.13 31.31 0.79
N PRO A 614 -4.78 32.25 1.70
CA PRO A 614 -3.84 33.32 1.39
C PRO A 614 -2.49 32.76 0.95
N ARG A 615 -1.89 33.34 -0.11
CA ARG A 615 -0.64 32.84 -0.70
C ARG A 615 0.57 32.87 0.26
N GLN A 616 0.50 33.68 1.32
CA GLN A 616 1.50 33.74 2.40
C GLN A 616 1.31 32.66 3.49
N ARG A 617 0.18 31.93 3.51
CA ARG A 617 -0.17 30.91 4.52
C ARG A 617 -0.13 29.48 3.97
N LEU A 618 0.93 29.16 3.23
CA LEU A 618 1.16 27.82 2.67
C LEU A 618 1.34 26.73 3.75
N ASP A 619 1.59 27.13 5.00
CA ASP A 619 1.62 26.25 6.19
C ASP A 619 0.27 25.58 6.49
N LEU A 620 -0.84 26.14 6.00
CA LEU A 620 -2.18 25.58 6.22
C LEU A 620 -2.50 24.39 5.30
N LEU A 621 -1.84 24.28 4.14
CA LEU A 621 -2.21 23.31 3.10
C LEU A 621 -2.18 21.84 3.57
N PRO A 622 -1.16 21.35 4.32
CA PRO A 622 -1.16 19.97 4.81
C PRO A 622 -2.31 19.68 5.79
N PHE A 623 -2.67 20.64 6.64
CA PHE A 623 -3.80 20.51 7.57
C PHE A 623 -5.14 20.55 6.83
N TYR A 624 -5.27 21.43 5.84
CA TYR A 624 -6.47 21.55 5.02
C TYR A 624 -6.69 20.28 4.18
N SER A 625 -5.63 19.69 3.61
CA SER A 625 -5.71 18.36 2.98
C SER A 625 -6.07 17.24 3.97
N ARG A 626 -5.54 17.27 5.21
CA ARG A 626 -5.91 16.31 6.25
C ARG A 626 -7.39 16.42 6.65
N LEU A 627 -7.93 17.63 6.75
CA LEU A 627 -9.35 17.88 7.03
C LEU A 627 -10.22 17.23 5.95
N VAL A 628 -9.93 17.51 4.67
CA VAL A 628 -10.64 16.94 3.52
C VAL A 628 -10.58 15.41 3.53
N ALA A 629 -9.40 14.83 3.73
CA ALA A 629 -9.20 13.38 3.77
C ALA A 629 -9.89 12.71 4.97
N THR A 630 -9.98 13.39 6.11
CA THR A 630 -10.70 12.91 7.31
C THR A 630 -12.21 12.98 7.13
N LEU A 631 -12.72 14.00 6.42
CA LEU A 631 -14.16 14.16 6.11
C LEU A 631 -14.64 13.22 4.99
N HIS A 632 -13.79 12.91 4.01
CA HIS A 632 -14.12 12.13 2.80
C HIS A 632 -14.96 10.85 3.03
N PRO A 633 -14.70 9.98 4.04
CA PRO A 633 -15.53 8.79 4.29
C PRO A 633 -16.99 9.12 4.62
N CYS A 634 -17.26 10.30 5.18
CA CYS A 634 -18.60 10.77 5.55
C CYS A 634 -19.23 11.71 4.50
N MET A 635 -18.40 12.40 3.70
CA MET A 635 -18.82 13.32 2.64
C MET A 635 -17.74 13.41 1.54
N SER A 636 -17.90 12.68 0.43
CA SER A 636 -16.88 12.68 -0.64
C SER A 636 -16.89 13.96 -1.49
N ASP A 637 -18.05 14.64 -1.57
CA ASP A 637 -18.26 15.86 -2.36
C ASP A 637 -17.27 16.99 -2.01
N VAL A 638 -16.91 17.14 -0.73
CA VAL A 638 -15.89 18.12 -0.28
C VAL A 638 -14.52 17.88 -0.93
N ALA A 639 -14.12 16.63 -1.19
CA ALA A 639 -12.86 16.31 -1.86
C ALA A 639 -12.98 16.44 -3.38
N GLU A 640 -14.10 15.99 -3.94
CA GLU A 640 -14.38 16.02 -5.38
C GLU A 640 -14.46 17.45 -5.93
N ASP A 641 -15.25 18.33 -5.28
CA ASP A 641 -15.40 19.74 -5.65
C ASP A 641 -14.06 20.49 -5.55
N LEU A 642 -13.32 20.31 -4.44
CA LEU A 642 -12.02 20.97 -4.23
C LEU A 642 -10.97 20.52 -5.26
N CYS A 643 -10.89 19.22 -5.56
CA CYS A 643 -9.97 18.72 -6.59
C CYS A 643 -10.36 19.23 -7.98
N SER A 644 -11.65 19.38 -8.27
CA SER A 644 -12.15 19.97 -9.52
C SER A 644 -11.73 21.44 -9.66
N MET A 645 -11.94 22.25 -8.60
CA MET A 645 -11.50 23.66 -8.58
C MET A 645 -9.98 23.80 -8.80
N LEU A 646 -9.17 22.97 -8.13
CA LEU A 646 -7.72 22.98 -8.30
C LEU A 646 -7.27 22.54 -9.71
N LYS A 647 -7.97 21.58 -10.35
CA LYS A 647 -7.74 21.21 -11.77
C LYS A 647 -8.16 22.33 -12.75
N GLY A 648 -9.10 23.19 -12.38
CA GLY A 648 -9.44 24.40 -13.13
C GLY A 648 -8.35 25.47 -13.02
N ASP A 649 -8.02 25.85 -11.79
CA ASP A 649 -7.03 26.88 -11.44
C ASP A 649 -5.63 26.56 -11.99
N PHE A 650 -5.21 25.29 -11.91
CA PHE A 650 -3.95 24.82 -12.51
C PHE A 650 -3.90 25.01 -14.04
N ARG A 651 -5.00 24.72 -14.76
CA ARG A 651 -5.07 24.93 -16.22
C ARG A 651 -5.07 26.42 -16.58
N PHE A 652 -5.74 27.26 -15.79
CA PHE A 652 -5.66 28.72 -15.93
C PHE A 652 -4.23 29.25 -15.74
N HIS A 653 -3.52 28.76 -14.72
CA HIS A 653 -2.14 29.15 -14.43
C HIS A 653 -1.10 28.70 -15.49
N ILE A 654 -1.36 27.63 -16.24
CA ILE A 654 -0.55 27.24 -17.42
C ILE A 654 -0.88 28.13 -18.63
N ARG A 655 -2.16 28.45 -18.86
CA ARG A 655 -2.57 29.34 -19.96
C ARG A 655 -2.05 30.78 -19.77
N LYS A 656 -2.06 31.32 -18.55
CA LYS A 656 -1.59 32.69 -18.26
C LYS A 656 -0.07 32.70 -18.02
N LYS A 657 0.75 33.05 -19.03
CA LYS A 657 2.22 32.96 -18.99
C LYS A 657 2.95 34.06 -18.18
N ASP A 658 2.25 34.84 -17.36
CA ASP A 658 2.86 35.90 -16.53
C ASP A 658 3.73 35.34 -15.39
N GLN A 659 4.74 36.10 -14.97
CA GLN A 659 5.56 35.80 -13.78
C GLN A 659 5.08 36.54 -12.52
N ILE A 660 4.18 37.51 -12.65
CA ILE A 660 3.77 38.44 -11.58
C ILE A 660 3.12 37.68 -10.40
N ASN A 661 2.38 36.61 -10.69
CA ASN A 661 1.59 35.87 -9.71
C ASN A 661 2.18 34.50 -9.29
N ILE A 662 3.51 34.34 -9.34
CA ILE A 662 4.17 33.03 -9.09
C ILE A 662 3.86 32.42 -7.71
N GLU A 663 3.67 33.24 -6.67
CA GLU A 663 3.24 32.78 -5.34
C GLU A 663 1.88 32.05 -5.39
N THR A 664 0.93 32.58 -6.15
CA THR A 664 -0.41 31.99 -6.34
C THR A 664 -0.33 30.69 -7.12
N LYS A 665 0.50 30.65 -8.18
CA LYS A 665 0.76 29.43 -8.96
C LYS A 665 1.33 28.31 -8.08
N ASN A 666 2.30 28.65 -7.24
CA ASN A 666 2.93 27.71 -6.31
C ASN A 666 1.99 27.28 -5.17
N LYS A 667 1.06 28.13 -4.69
CA LYS A 667 -0.02 27.73 -3.74
C LYS A 667 -0.82 26.55 -4.30
N THR A 668 -1.35 26.69 -5.50
CA THR A 668 -2.26 25.71 -6.12
C THR A 668 -1.54 24.39 -6.40
N VAL A 669 -0.31 24.43 -6.89
CA VAL A 669 0.50 23.24 -7.15
C VAL A 669 0.91 22.52 -5.85
N ARG A 670 1.26 23.26 -4.79
CA ARG A 670 1.53 22.68 -3.46
C ARG A 670 0.27 22.02 -2.88
N PHE A 671 -0.90 22.63 -3.04
CA PHE A 671 -2.14 22.03 -2.51
C PHE A 671 -2.52 20.73 -3.24
N ILE A 672 -2.31 20.66 -4.56
CA ILE A 672 -2.40 19.42 -5.34
C ILE A 672 -1.43 18.34 -4.79
N GLY A 673 -0.19 18.72 -4.47
CA GLY A 673 0.80 17.81 -3.88
C GLY A 673 0.43 17.29 -2.48
N GLU A 674 -0.17 18.13 -1.62
CA GLU A 674 -0.67 17.69 -0.31
C GLU A 674 -1.87 16.74 -0.44
N LEU A 675 -2.84 17.05 -1.29
CA LEU A 675 -3.99 16.17 -1.57
C LEU A 675 -3.58 14.85 -2.22
N ALA A 676 -2.50 14.81 -3.01
CA ALA A 676 -1.95 13.59 -3.59
C ALA A 676 -1.35 12.65 -2.52
N LYS A 677 -0.66 13.20 -1.50
CA LYS A 677 -0.14 12.41 -0.36
C LYS A 677 -1.28 11.78 0.46
N PHE A 678 -2.39 12.50 0.63
CA PHE A 678 -3.63 11.98 1.22
C PHE A 678 -4.48 11.10 0.29
N LYS A 679 -4.04 10.84 -0.96
CA LYS A 679 -4.76 10.05 -1.98
C LYS A 679 -6.12 10.63 -2.40
N MET A 680 -6.39 11.92 -2.11
CA MET A 680 -7.58 12.65 -2.55
C MET A 680 -7.43 13.15 -3.99
N PHE A 681 -6.19 13.47 -4.40
CA PHE A 681 -5.82 13.73 -5.79
C PHE A 681 -5.09 12.51 -6.35
N SER A 682 -5.37 12.08 -7.58
CA SER A 682 -4.76 10.84 -8.10
C SER A 682 -3.29 11.05 -8.50
N LYS A 683 -2.46 10.03 -8.29
CA LYS A 683 -1.05 10.05 -8.73
C LYS A 683 -0.93 10.22 -10.25
N THR A 684 -1.89 9.66 -10.99
CA THR A 684 -2.00 9.78 -12.45
C THR A 684 -2.19 11.23 -12.88
N ASP A 685 -3.08 11.97 -12.20
CA ASP A 685 -3.30 13.39 -12.40
C ASP A 685 -2.07 14.21 -11.99
N SER A 686 -1.46 13.96 -10.82
CA SER A 686 -0.27 14.70 -10.37
C SER A 686 0.90 14.56 -11.35
N LEU A 687 1.09 13.36 -11.93
CA LEU A 687 2.09 13.13 -12.96
C LEU A 687 1.71 13.72 -14.32
N HIS A 688 0.41 13.86 -14.64
CA HIS A 688 -0.04 14.64 -15.79
C HIS A 688 0.23 16.14 -15.60
N CYS A 689 -0.06 16.70 -14.42
CA CYS A 689 0.33 18.07 -14.07
C CYS A 689 1.84 18.29 -14.25
N LEU A 690 2.69 17.36 -13.80
CA LEU A 690 4.13 17.41 -14.04
C LEU A 690 4.48 17.34 -15.54
N LYS A 691 3.87 16.42 -16.30
CA LYS A 691 4.05 16.28 -17.76
C LYS A 691 3.71 17.58 -18.51
N MET A 692 2.66 18.28 -18.09
CA MET A 692 2.23 19.58 -18.65
C MET A 692 3.17 20.75 -18.28
N LEU A 693 3.79 20.74 -17.11
CA LEU A 693 4.81 21.74 -16.74
C LEU A 693 6.19 21.45 -17.39
N LEU A 694 6.44 20.20 -17.80
CA LEU A 694 7.66 19.80 -18.50
C LEU A 694 7.58 19.99 -20.01
N SER A 695 6.41 20.19 -20.63
CA SER A 695 6.30 20.47 -22.08
C SER A 695 6.87 21.86 -22.41
N ASP A 696 6.22 22.92 -21.97
CA ASP A 696 6.71 24.30 -21.99
C ASP A 696 7.54 24.57 -20.72
N PHE A 697 8.84 24.25 -20.75
CA PHE A 697 9.74 24.33 -19.58
C PHE A 697 10.22 25.77 -19.33
N SER A 698 9.27 26.69 -19.18
CA SER A 698 9.47 28.11 -18.94
C SER A 698 9.86 28.42 -17.49
N HIS A 699 10.38 29.62 -17.24
CA HIS A 699 10.80 30.09 -15.91
C HIS A 699 9.75 29.82 -14.80
N HIS A 700 8.47 30.14 -15.02
CA HIS A 700 7.42 29.90 -14.03
C HIS A 700 6.98 28.43 -13.95
N HIS A 701 6.97 27.71 -15.08
CA HIS A 701 6.67 26.27 -15.06
C HIS A 701 7.77 25.46 -14.36
N ILE A 702 9.03 25.90 -14.40
CA ILE A 702 10.12 25.31 -13.62
C ILE A 702 9.87 25.46 -12.12
N GLU A 703 9.50 26.65 -11.62
CA GLU A 703 9.20 26.82 -10.18
C GLU A 703 8.00 25.99 -9.74
N MET A 704 6.95 25.92 -10.57
CA MET A 704 5.78 25.06 -10.33
C MET A 704 6.17 23.58 -10.30
N ALA A 705 6.96 23.10 -11.27
CA ALA A 705 7.38 21.71 -11.34
C ALA A 705 8.26 21.30 -10.14
N CYS A 706 9.19 22.17 -9.75
CA CYS A 706 10.01 21.97 -8.56
C CYS A 706 9.14 21.98 -7.29
N THR A 707 8.21 22.93 -7.16
CA THR A 707 7.26 22.99 -6.02
C THR A 707 6.42 21.71 -5.91
N LEU A 708 5.96 21.13 -7.03
CA LEU A 708 5.20 19.87 -7.03
C LEU A 708 6.07 18.69 -6.52
N LEU A 709 7.31 18.62 -7.01
CA LEU A 709 8.28 17.57 -6.69
C LEU A 709 8.77 17.66 -5.24
N GLU A 710 9.05 18.86 -4.73
CA GLU A 710 9.32 19.14 -3.31
C GLU A 710 8.13 18.79 -2.40
N THR A 711 6.89 18.93 -2.90
CA THR A 711 5.70 18.64 -2.09
C THR A 711 5.36 17.15 -2.06
N CYS A 712 5.38 16.46 -3.20
CA CYS A 712 4.92 15.07 -3.32
C CYS A 712 5.77 14.16 -4.23
N GLY A 713 6.81 14.69 -4.90
CA GLY A 713 7.62 13.92 -5.85
C GLY A 713 8.33 12.72 -5.24
N ARG A 714 8.81 12.81 -3.99
CA ARG A 714 9.34 11.65 -3.24
C ARG A 714 8.26 10.58 -2.99
N PHE A 715 7.03 10.97 -2.66
CA PHE A 715 5.90 10.06 -2.47
C PHE A 715 5.49 9.36 -3.79
N LEU A 716 5.51 10.09 -4.91
CA LEU A 716 5.25 9.56 -6.25
C LEU A 716 6.38 8.62 -6.72
N PHE A 717 7.64 9.00 -6.48
CA PHE A 717 8.82 8.20 -6.85
C PHE A 717 8.96 6.93 -6.03
N ARG A 718 8.58 6.94 -4.74
CA ARG A 718 8.64 5.74 -3.86
C ARG A 718 7.38 4.88 -3.86
N SER A 719 6.30 5.33 -4.51
CA SER A 719 5.08 4.56 -4.72
C SER A 719 5.26 3.57 -5.89
N PRO A 720 5.14 2.23 -5.70
CA PRO A 720 5.47 1.25 -6.74
C PRO A 720 4.68 1.39 -8.06
N ASP A 721 3.44 1.86 -7.96
CA ASP A 721 2.51 2.12 -9.06
C ASP A 721 2.85 3.37 -9.90
N SER A 722 3.60 4.33 -9.33
CA SER A 722 3.99 5.57 -10.00
C SER A 722 5.50 5.74 -10.19
N HIS A 723 6.34 4.90 -9.57
CA HIS A 723 7.80 4.98 -9.58
C HIS A 723 8.39 5.18 -10.99
N LEU A 724 8.12 4.24 -11.91
CA LEU A 724 8.70 4.24 -13.26
C LEU A 724 8.31 5.51 -14.04
N ARG A 725 7.03 5.90 -14.01
CA ARG A 725 6.53 7.11 -14.69
C ARG A 725 7.11 8.39 -14.06
N THR A 726 7.32 8.40 -12.74
CA THR A 726 8.00 9.50 -12.05
C THR A 726 9.48 9.59 -12.44
N SER A 727 10.19 8.46 -12.50
CA SER A 727 11.59 8.40 -12.93
C SER A 727 11.79 8.93 -14.35
N VAL A 728 10.93 8.52 -15.28
CA VAL A 728 10.96 9.00 -16.68
C VAL A 728 10.74 10.52 -16.77
N LEU A 729 9.85 11.10 -15.97
CA LEU A 729 9.64 12.55 -15.94
C LEU A 729 10.80 13.30 -15.26
N LEU A 730 11.38 12.75 -14.18
CA LEU A 730 12.58 13.29 -13.53
C LEU A 730 13.80 13.29 -14.48
N GLU A 731 13.96 12.24 -15.28
CA GLU A 731 14.96 12.20 -16.35
C GLU A 731 14.69 13.24 -17.44
N GLN A 732 13.45 13.40 -17.90
CA GLN A 732 13.10 14.43 -18.89
C GLN A 732 13.41 15.84 -18.37
N MET A 733 13.12 16.11 -17.10
CA MET A 733 13.45 17.37 -16.42
C MET A 733 14.97 17.62 -16.42
N MET A 734 15.78 16.61 -16.06
CA MET A 734 17.25 16.72 -16.05
C MET A 734 17.85 16.87 -17.46
N ARG A 735 17.29 16.19 -18.48
CA ARG A 735 17.69 16.37 -19.88
C ARG A 735 17.35 17.78 -20.39
N LYS A 736 16.17 18.32 -20.07
CA LYS A 736 15.79 19.70 -20.40
C LYS A 736 16.67 20.74 -19.70
N LYS A 737 17.02 20.53 -18.42
CA LYS A 737 17.99 21.36 -17.68
C LYS A 737 19.35 21.45 -18.37
N GLN A 738 19.84 20.33 -18.93
CA GLN A 738 21.10 20.29 -19.69
C GLN A 738 21.00 20.97 -21.07
N ALA A 739 19.84 20.89 -21.74
CA ALA A 739 19.66 21.40 -23.09
C ALA A 739 19.31 22.90 -23.17
N MET A 740 18.65 23.47 -22.15
CA MET A 740 17.98 24.78 -22.26
C MET A 740 18.75 25.96 -21.64
N HIS A 741 20.04 25.80 -21.31
CA HIS A 741 20.94 26.87 -20.82
C HIS A 741 20.33 27.80 -19.75
N LEU A 742 19.67 27.21 -18.75
CA LEU A 742 18.96 27.92 -17.68
C LEU A 742 19.89 28.72 -16.77
N ASP A 743 19.38 29.80 -16.19
CA ASP A 743 20.07 30.55 -15.13
C ASP A 743 20.36 29.66 -13.89
N ALA A 744 21.46 29.94 -13.20
CA ALA A 744 21.96 29.17 -12.06
C ALA A 744 20.92 28.97 -10.94
N ARG A 745 19.99 29.91 -10.72
CA ARG A 745 18.88 29.75 -9.76
C ARG A 745 17.99 28.56 -10.14
N TYR A 746 17.60 28.46 -11.40
CA TYR A 746 16.73 27.38 -11.88
C TYR A 746 17.47 26.05 -12.04
N VAL A 747 18.74 26.07 -12.43
CA VAL A 747 19.61 24.87 -12.42
C VAL A 747 19.66 24.27 -11.01
N THR A 748 19.91 25.10 -10.00
CA THR A 748 19.97 24.69 -8.59
C THR A 748 18.61 24.19 -8.09
N MET A 749 17.52 24.87 -8.44
CA MET A 749 16.16 24.48 -8.04
C MET A 749 15.77 23.11 -8.61
N VAL A 750 16.06 22.87 -9.89
CA VAL A 750 15.81 21.58 -10.57
C VAL A 750 16.64 20.44 -9.96
N GLU A 751 17.91 20.71 -9.60
CA GLU A 751 18.75 19.73 -8.91
C GLU A 751 18.24 19.41 -7.50
N ASN A 752 17.85 20.41 -6.72
CA ASN A 752 17.26 20.22 -5.39
C ASN A 752 15.98 19.38 -5.46
N ALA A 753 15.06 19.72 -6.35
CA ALA A 753 13.82 18.98 -6.54
C ALA A 753 14.06 17.52 -7.01
N TYR A 754 15.04 17.30 -7.90
CA TYR A 754 15.44 15.96 -8.33
C TYR A 754 16.00 15.12 -7.17
N TYR A 755 16.99 15.64 -6.42
CA TYR A 755 17.62 14.92 -5.31
C TYR A 755 16.73 14.80 -4.07
N TYR A 756 15.69 15.62 -3.93
CA TYR A 756 14.66 15.41 -2.92
C TYR A 756 13.78 14.19 -3.25
N CYS A 757 13.43 14.00 -4.52
CA CYS A 757 12.65 12.85 -4.98
C CYS A 757 13.46 11.55 -4.96
N ASN A 758 14.70 11.61 -5.47
CA ASN A 758 15.64 10.50 -5.51
C ASN A 758 16.96 10.91 -4.82
N PRO A 759 17.05 10.81 -3.48
CA PRO A 759 18.28 11.12 -2.76
C PRO A 759 19.41 10.17 -3.17
N PRO A 760 20.63 10.68 -3.47
CA PRO A 760 21.74 9.82 -3.86
C PRO A 760 22.07 8.82 -2.74
N PRO A 761 22.54 7.60 -3.08
CA PRO A 761 22.76 6.54 -2.12
C PRO A 761 23.90 6.86 -1.14
N VAL A 762 23.55 7.47 -0.01
CA VAL A 762 24.45 7.69 1.12
C VAL A 762 24.90 6.33 1.65
N GLU A 763 26.22 6.12 1.81
CA GLU A 763 26.78 4.91 2.42
C GLU A 763 26.28 4.71 3.86
N LYS A 764 25.16 3.98 4.01
CA LYS A 764 24.60 3.64 5.31
C LYS A 764 25.59 2.77 6.08
N THR A 765 26.06 3.30 7.21
CA THR A 765 26.97 2.58 8.10
C THR A 765 26.25 1.35 8.65
N VAL A 766 26.60 0.16 8.12
CA VAL A 766 25.87 -1.10 8.36
C VAL A 766 25.56 -1.30 9.84
N ARG A 767 24.27 -1.30 10.19
CA ARG A 767 23.80 -1.57 11.55
C ARG A 767 24.04 -3.04 11.89
N LYS A 768 25.23 -3.33 12.42
CA LYS A 768 25.62 -4.66 12.91
C LYS A 768 24.53 -5.21 13.84
N LYS A 769 23.87 -6.31 13.43
CA LYS A 769 22.96 -7.07 14.31
C LYS A 769 23.75 -7.54 15.53
N ARG A 770 23.20 -7.36 16.74
CA ARG A 770 23.84 -7.70 18.02
C ARG A 770 22.93 -8.58 18.89
N PRO A 771 23.49 -9.42 19.79
CA PRO A 771 22.73 -10.13 20.81
C PRO A 771 21.88 -9.18 21.69
N PRO A 772 20.70 -9.61 22.19
CA PRO A 772 19.81 -8.77 23.00
C PRO A 772 20.48 -8.19 24.26
N LEU A 773 21.35 -8.96 24.92
CA LEU A 773 22.06 -8.53 26.13
C LEU A 773 23.08 -7.42 25.83
N GLN A 774 23.73 -7.45 24.66
CA GLN A 774 24.61 -6.39 24.21
C GLN A 774 23.84 -5.08 23.96
N GLU A 775 22.67 -5.14 23.29
CA GLU A 775 21.83 -3.94 23.11
C GLU A 775 21.20 -3.44 24.42
N TYR A 776 20.90 -4.32 25.38
CA TYR A 776 20.47 -3.92 26.72
C TYR A 776 21.57 -3.14 27.45
N ILE A 777 22.82 -3.64 27.43
CA ILE A 777 23.99 -2.91 27.97
C ILE A 777 24.18 -1.56 27.27
N ARG A 778 24.08 -1.51 25.93
CA ARG A 778 24.16 -0.24 25.16
C ARG A 778 23.04 0.72 25.54
N LYS A 779 21.81 0.26 25.72
CA LYS A 779 20.68 1.08 26.16
C LYS A 779 20.94 1.66 27.55
N LEU A 780 21.34 0.81 28.50
CA LEU A 780 21.62 1.23 29.87
C LEU A 780 22.72 2.30 29.95
N LEU A 781 23.84 2.14 29.22
CA LEU A 781 24.96 3.09 29.26
C LEU A 781 24.76 4.35 28.41
N TYR A 782 24.23 4.20 27.18
CA TYR A 782 24.27 5.28 26.18
C TYR A 782 22.94 6.02 25.99
N LYS A 783 21.83 5.50 26.53
CA LYS A 783 20.50 6.13 26.45
C LYS A 783 19.89 6.41 27.82
N ASP A 784 19.85 5.40 28.69
CA ASP A 784 19.09 5.46 29.95
C ASP A 784 19.90 6.11 31.09
N LEU A 785 21.25 6.16 31.02
CA LEU A 785 22.11 6.71 32.06
C LEU A 785 22.14 8.25 32.06
N SER A 786 21.81 8.81 33.21
CA SER A 786 21.80 10.25 33.49
C SER A 786 21.97 10.48 34.99
N LYS A 787 22.19 11.74 35.39
CA LYS A 787 22.33 12.16 36.79
C LYS A 787 21.15 11.77 37.68
N VAL A 788 19.93 11.64 37.13
CA VAL A 788 18.72 11.24 37.89
C VAL A 788 18.40 9.75 37.81
N THR A 789 18.93 9.02 36.82
CA THR A 789 18.68 7.58 36.64
C THR A 789 19.81 6.68 37.18
N THR A 790 20.93 7.24 37.65
CA THR A 790 22.13 6.49 38.05
C THR A 790 21.83 5.29 38.95
N GLU A 791 21.00 5.42 39.99
CA GLU A 791 20.64 4.30 40.87
C GLU A 791 19.75 3.23 40.21
N LYS A 792 18.91 3.62 39.24
CA LYS A 792 18.09 2.68 38.47
C LYS A 792 18.98 1.89 37.52
N VAL A 793 19.99 2.53 36.92
CA VAL A 793 20.98 1.85 36.07
C VAL A 793 21.88 0.95 36.92
N LEU A 794 22.42 1.41 38.06
CA LEU A 794 23.25 0.60 38.95
C LEU A 794 22.52 -0.65 39.46
N ARG A 795 21.24 -0.54 39.84
CA ARG A 795 20.41 -1.68 40.25
C ARG A 795 20.08 -2.66 39.13
N GLN A 796 20.22 -2.27 37.86
CA GLN A 796 20.11 -3.15 36.69
C GLN A 796 21.47 -3.78 36.34
N MET A 797 22.56 -2.99 36.31
CA MET A 797 23.92 -3.49 36.07
C MET A 797 24.29 -4.60 37.06
N ARG A 798 24.00 -4.40 38.36
CA ARG A 798 24.25 -5.42 39.40
C ARG A 798 23.51 -6.76 39.19
N LYS A 799 22.51 -6.82 38.29
CA LYS A 799 21.77 -8.04 37.92
C LYS A 799 22.22 -8.68 36.61
N LEU A 800 23.23 -8.13 35.93
CA LEU A 800 23.81 -8.78 34.75
C LEU A 800 24.41 -10.15 35.12
N PRO A 801 24.50 -11.10 34.18
CA PRO A 801 25.09 -12.41 34.43
C PRO A 801 26.61 -12.30 34.53
N TRP A 802 27.15 -11.89 35.68
CA TRP A 802 28.60 -11.66 35.88
C TRP A 802 29.50 -12.89 35.72
N GLN A 803 28.92 -14.08 35.66
CA GLN A 803 29.61 -15.33 35.33
C GLN A 803 29.79 -15.53 33.81
N ASP A 804 28.99 -14.84 32.98
CA ASP A 804 29.20 -14.78 31.54
C ASP A 804 30.32 -13.79 31.23
N SER A 805 31.43 -14.34 30.71
CA SER A 805 32.59 -13.57 30.30
C SER A 805 32.32 -12.70 29.06
N GLU A 806 31.38 -13.07 28.17
CA GLU A 806 31.05 -12.24 27.02
C GLU A 806 30.32 -10.96 27.47
N ALA A 807 29.24 -11.09 28.26
CA ALA A 807 28.53 -9.94 28.82
C ALA A 807 29.44 -9.02 29.65
N LYS A 808 30.33 -9.60 30.47
CA LYS A 808 31.30 -8.85 31.29
C LYS A 808 32.30 -8.08 30.43
N ASN A 809 32.94 -8.75 29.46
CA ASN A 809 33.89 -8.10 28.55
C ASN A 809 33.21 -7.05 27.66
N TYR A 810 31.98 -7.30 27.22
CA TYR A 810 31.20 -6.33 26.44
C TYR A 810 30.84 -5.08 27.25
N LEU A 811 30.55 -5.21 28.55
CA LEU A 811 30.33 -4.07 29.44
C LEU A 811 31.62 -3.25 29.65
N ILE A 812 32.74 -3.91 29.96
CA ILE A 812 34.06 -3.26 30.11
C ILE A 812 34.40 -2.48 28.84
N CYS A 813 34.33 -3.16 27.69
CA CYS A 813 34.51 -2.56 26.38
C CYS A 813 33.56 -1.36 26.16
N SER A 814 32.28 -1.48 26.53
CA SER A 814 31.32 -0.38 26.41
C SER A 814 31.59 0.81 27.32
N MET A 815 32.21 0.60 28.49
CA MET A 815 32.63 1.70 29.36
C MET A 815 33.92 2.38 28.87
N VAL A 816 34.88 1.61 28.32
CA VAL A 816 36.10 2.15 27.69
C VAL A 816 35.77 2.94 26.42
N ASN A 817 34.80 2.49 25.61
CA ASN A 817 34.28 3.20 24.42
C ASN A 817 33.41 4.43 24.80
N ILE A 818 33.87 5.25 25.76
CA ILE A 818 33.11 6.27 26.47
C ILE A 818 32.52 7.37 25.57
N TRP A 819 33.09 7.60 24.39
CA TRP A 819 32.59 8.55 23.38
C TRP A 819 31.20 8.21 22.80
N ASN A 820 30.64 7.03 23.13
CA ASN A 820 29.23 6.72 22.85
C ASN A 820 28.26 7.39 23.86
N VAL A 821 28.77 7.94 24.98
CA VAL A 821 28.02 8.68 26.00
C VAL A 821 28.08 10.18 25.69
N LYS A 822 26.98 10.91 25.92
CA LYS A 822 26.97 12.38 25.82
C LYS A 822 28.00 12.98 26.77
N TYR A 823 28.82 13.93 26.30
CA TYR A 823 29.95 14.50 27.05
C TYR A 823 29.59 14.93 28.49
N ASN A 824 28.49 15.65 28.66
CA ASN A 824 27.99 16.12 29.97
C ASN A 824 27.50 14.99 30.91
N SER A 825 27.42 13.75 30.43
CA SER A 825 27.02 12.55 31.18
C SER A 825 28.18 11.58 31.46
N ILE A 826 29.40 11.85 31.00
CA ILE A 826 30.58 11.00 31.25
C ILE A 826 30.81 10.80 32.77
N HIS A 827 30.62 11.85 33.57
CA HIS A 827 30.71 11.78 35.04
C HIS A 827 29.71 10.78 35.67
N CYS A 828 28.58 10.47 34.99
CA CYS A 828 27.62 9.48 35.45
C CYS A 828 28.13 8.05 35.28
N VAL A 829 29.02 7.80 34.30
CA VAL A 829 29.67 6.50 34.13
C VAL A 829 30.71 6.27 35.22
N ALA A 830 31.51 7.28 35.57
CA ALA A 830 32.46 7.21 36.68
C ALA A 830 31.73 6.94 38.03
N ASN A 831 30.61 7.63 38.27
CA ASN A 831 29.75 7.38 39.44
C ASN A 831 29.13 5.96 39.43
N LEU A 832 28.65 5.50 38.27
CA LEU A 832 28.10 4.15 38.10
C LEU A 832 29.16 3.07 38.38
N LEU A 833 30.40 3.27 37.91
CA LEU A 833 31.51 2.35 38.12
C LEU A 833 31.95 2.31 39.59
N ALA A 834 32.07 3.47 40.24
CA ALA A 834 32.36 3.57 41.68
C ALA A 834 31.28 2.88 42.55
N GLY A 835 30.01 2.94 42.14
CA GLY A 835 28.92 2.19 42.78
C GLY A 835 28.90 0.68 42.46
N LEU A 836 29.62 0.26 41.41
CA LEU A 836 29.66 -1.12 40.91
C LEU A 836 30.84 -1.93 41.48
N VAL A 837 32.02 -1.31 41.66
CA VAL A 837 33.22 -2.01 42.19
C VAL A 837 33.03 -2.61 43.58
N ALA A 838 32.11 -2.07 44.39
CA ALA A 838 31.68 -2.67 45.65
C ALA A 838 31.02 -4.07 45.50
N TYR A 839 30.81 -4.54 44.27
CA TYR A 839 30.26 -5.86 43.93
C TYR A 839 31.06 -6.60 42.85
N GLN A 840 31.81 -5.89 42.00
CA GLN A 840 32.61 -6.40 40.88
C GLN A 840 33.86 -5.52 40.71
N GLU A 841 34.88 -5.75 41.55
CA GLU A 841 36.08 -4.90 41.66
C GLU A 841 36.94 -4.89 40.38
N ASP A 842 37.11 -6.07 39.76
CA ASP A 842 37.94 -6.26 38.55
C ASP A 842 37.42 -5.49 37.32
N VAL A 843 36.10 -5.31 37.19
CA VAL A 843 35.47 -4.44 36.19
C VAL A 843 35.96 -2.99 36.32
N GLY A 844 36.24 -2.52 37.54
CA GLY A 844 36.81 -1.19 37.78
C GLY A 844 38.23 -1.08 37.25
N ILE A 845 39.06 -2.08 37.56
CA ILE A 845 40.47 -2.15 37.15
C ILE A 845 40.56 -2.18 35.62
N HIS A 846 39.87 -3.13 34.96
CA HIS A 846 39.93 -3.27 33.50
C HIS A 846 39.40 -2.06 32.72
N VAL A 847 38.44 -1.29 33.28
CA VAL A 847 37.99 -0.03 32.66
C VAL A 847 39.02 1.09 32.84
N VAL A 848 39.70 1.17 33.98
CA VAL A 848 40.81 2.11 34.19
C VAL A 848 41.96 1.82 33.22
N ASP A 849 42.40 0.57 33.15
CA ASP A 849 43.50 0.14 32.29
C ASP A 849 43.17 0.39 30.81
N GLY A 850 41.98 -0.01 30.36
CA GLY A 850 41.54 0.20 28.98
C GLY A 850 41.40 1.66 28.58
N VAL A 851 41.05 2.56 29.51
CA VAL A 851 41.01 4.02 29.25
C VAL A 851 42.43 4.60 29.19
N LEU A 852 43.36 4.13 30.01
CA LEU A 852 44.77 4.56 29.93
C LEU A 852 45.43 4.10 28.63
N GLU A 853 45.09 2.89 28.17
CA GLU A 853 45.56 2.35 26.89
C GLU A 853 44.95 3.07 25.68
N ASP A 854 43.63 3.33 25.64
CA ASP A 854 42.99 4.13 24.58
C ASP A 854 43.59 5.55 24.48
N ILE A 855 44.00 6.12 25.61
CA ILE A 855 44.71 7.40 25.67
C ILE A 855 46.14 7.29 25.11
N ARG A 856 46.88 6.20 25.37
CA ARG A 856 48.22 5.94 24.82
C ARG A 856 48.15 5.70 23.31
N LEU A 857 47.38 4.72 22.88
CA LEU A 857 47.13 4.38 21.47
C LEU A 857 46.58 5.59 20.70
N GLY A 858 45.77 6.43 21.34
CA GLY A 858 45.28 7.69 20.79
C GLY A 858 46.38 8.72 20.46
N MET A 859 47.56 8.66 21.09
CA MET A 859 48.74 9.47 20.73
C MET A 859 49.61 8.83 19.65
N GLU A 860 49.54 7.51 19.48
CA GLU A 860 50.30 6.75 18.48
C GLU A 860 49.60 6.79 17.11
N VAL A 861 48.29 6.54 17.09
CA VAL A 861 47.47 6.62 15.88
C VAL A 861 47.29 8.08 15.43
N ASN A 862 47.10 8.99 16.38
CA ASN A 862 47.06 10.45 16.23
C ASN A 862 46.12 11.07 15.14
N GLN A 863 45.25 10.29 14.50
CA GLN A 863 44.41 10.77 13.38
C GLN A 863 43.28 11.73 13.82
N PRO A 864 43.09 12.89 13.15
CA PRO A 864 42.08 13.90 13.54
C PRO A 864 40.65 13.37 13.68
N LYS A 865 40.26 12.36 12.88
CA LYS A 865 38.94 11.71 12.93
C LYS A 865 38.59 11.05 14.28
N PHE A 866 39.57 10.86 15.15
CA PHE A 866 39.38 10.32 16.50
C PHE A 866 39.47 11.38 17.61
N ASN A 867 39.62 12.66 17.29
CA ASN A 867 39.80 13.73 18.28
C ASN A 867 38.66 13.80 19.31
N GLN A 868 37.39 13.70 18.91
CA GLN A 868 36.26 13.68 19.87
C GLN A 868 36.33 12.49 20.84
N ARG A 869 36.87 11.35 20.40
CA ARG A 869 37.08 10.16 21.23
C ARG A 869 38.15 10.42 22.29
N ARG A 870 39.33 10.88 21.84
CA ARG A 870 40.48 11.21 22.70
C ARG A 870 40.12 12.23 23.80
N ILE A 871 39.34 13.27 23.46
CA ILE A 871 38.81 14.23 24.45
C ILE A 871 37.86 13.54 25.44
N SER A 872 36.99 12.65 24.98
CA SER A 872 36.07 11.91 25.86
C SER A 872 36.81 10.94 26.80
N SER A 873 37.84 10.25 26.33
CA SER A 873 38.68 9.36 27.15
C SER A 873 39.49 10.15 28.18
N ALA A 874 40.11 11.28 27.79
CA ALA A 874 40.80 12.17 28.73
C ALA A 874 39.84 12.79 29.78
N LYS A 875 38.64 13.22 29.36
CA LYS A 875 37.57 13.67 30.26
C LYS A 875 37.18 12.57 31.23
N PHE A 876 37.01 11.34 30.75
CA PHE A 876 36.61 10.21 31.58
C PHE A 876 37.67 9.86 32.62
N LEU A 877 38.97 9.85 32.27
CA LEU A 877 40.05 9.66 33.23
C LEU A 877 40.02 10.71 34.36
N GLY A 878 39.75 11.97 34.04
CA GLY A 878 39.57 13.02 35.05
C GLY A 878 38.37 12.77 35.97
N GLU A 879 37.24 12.29 35.43
CA GLU A 879 36.09 11.90 36.25
C GLU A 879 36.37 10.63 37.08
N LEU A 880 37.14 9.67 36.57
CA LEU A 880 37.57 8.49 37.33
C LEU A 880 38.38 8.92 38.57
N TYR A 881 39.21 9.95 38.50
CA TYR A 881 39.83 10.55 39.69
C TYR A 881 38.79 11.22 40.61
N ASN A 882 37.86 12.01 40.06
CA ASN A 882 36.82 12.71 40.84
C ASN A 882 35.95 11.74 41.67
N TYR A 883 35.64 10.55 41.13
CA TYR A 883 34.89 9.48 41.81
C TYR A 883 35.80 8.42 42.50
N ARG A 884 37.09 8.73 42.67
CA ARG A 884 38.10 7.93 43.43
C ARG A 884 38.40 6.53 42.87
N MET A 885 38.19 6.33 41.58
CA MET A 885 38.61 5.12 40.85
C MET A 885 40.12 5.10 40.57
N VAL A 886 40.78 6.26 40.52
CA VAL A 886 42.24 6.39 40.36
C VAL A 886 42.83 7.45 41.27
N GLU A 887 44.10 7.29 41.66
CA GLU A 887 44.84 8.30 42.43
C GLU A 887 45.43 9.42 41.56
N SER A 888 45.77 10.55 42.21
CA SER A 888 46.47 11.67 41.55
C SER A 888 47.77 11.27 40.85
N ALA A 889 48.44 10.18 41.28
CA ALA A 889 49.63 9.65 40.62
C ALA A 889 49.37 9.18 39.18
N VAL A 890 48.17 8.66 38.88
CA VAL A 890 47.76 8.29 37.51
C VAL A 890 47.58 9.56 36.68
N ILE A 891 46.82 10.54 37.17
CA ILE A 891 46.57 11.81 36.48
C ILE A 891 47.89 12.52 36.12
N PHE A 892 48.84 12.63 37.06
CA PHE A 892 50.13 13.24 36.77
C PHE A 892 50.97 12.43 35.78
N ARG A 893 50.96 11.09 35.82
CA ARG A 893 51.64 10.26 34.80
C ARG A 893 51.06 10.51 33.41
N THR A 894 49.74 10.57 33.26
CA THR A 894 49.09 10.87 31.97
C THR A 894 49.37 12.30 31.49
N LEU A 895 49.29 13.30 32.37
CA LEU A 895 49.62 14.70 32.05
C LEU A 895 51.06 14.84 31.52
N PHE A 896 52.05 14.24 32.20
CA PHE A 896 53.43 14.22 31.70
C PHE A 896 53.57 13.43 30.40
N SER A 897 52.84 12.31 30.23
CA SER A 897 52.83 11.55 28.97
C SER A 897 52.37 12.40 27.79
N PHE A 898 51.39 13.30 27.97
CA PHE A 898 50.91 14.18 26.88
C PHE A 898 51.99 15.10 26.31
N ILE A 899 52.93 15.57 27.14
CA ILE A 899 53.99 16.54 26.77
C ILE A 899 55.38 15.91 26.58
N SER A 900 55.50 14.58 26.68
CA SER A 900 56.79 13.87 26.55
C SER A 900 56.73 12.61 25.67
N PHE A 901 55.58 11.94 25.57
CA PHE A 901 55.48 10.72 24.75
C PHE A 901 55.60 11.06 23.26
N GLY A 902 56.68 10.58 22.64
CA GLY A 902 57.01 10.89 21.25
C GLY A 902 57.39 12.35 20.99
N VAL A 903 57.71 13.15 22.02
CA VAL A 903 58.13 14.55 21.87
C VAL A 903 59.66 14.62 21.98
N SER A 904 60.31 15.31 21.04
CA SER A 904 61.77 15.44 21.01
C SER A 904 62.27 16.29 22.20
N PRO A 905 63.38 15.93 22.85
CA PRO A 905 63.82 16.55 24.11
C PRO A 905 64.34 17.99 23.96
N ASP A 906 64.67 18.38 22.73
CA ASP A 906 65.07 19.71 22.26
C ASP A 906 63.88 20.59 21.84
N GLY A 907 62.70 19.99 21.62
CA GLY A 907 61.50 20.64 21.08
C GLY A 907 61.33 20.48 19.56
N ALA A 908 62.21 19.75 18.87
CA ALA A 908 62.10 19.54 17.43
C ALA A 908 60.84 18.75 17.05
N PRO A 909 60.16 19.04 15.91
CA PRO A 909 58.98 18.29 15.48
C PRO A 909 59.24 16.79 15.29
N SER A 910 58.24 15.96 15.59
CA SER A 910 58.36 14.49 15.51
C SER A 910 57.20 13.85 14.75
N PRO A 911 57.28 12.55 14.37
CA PRO A 911 56.17 11.85 13.73
C PRO A 911 54.88 11.77 14.57
N LEU A 912 55.00 11.76 15.90
CA LEU A 912 53.85 11.69 16.84
C LEU A 912 53.44 13.06 17.40
N ASP A 913 54.17 14.12 17.04
CA ASP A 913 53.83 15.51 17.35
C ASP A 913 54.36 16.50 16.29
N PRO A 914 53.85 16.45 15.05
CA PRO A 914 54.30 17.31 13.94
C PRO A 914 53.93 18.80 14.16
N PRO A 915 54.47 19.75 13.37
CA PRO A 915 54.41 21.20 13.65
C PRO A 915 53.02 21.73 14.06
N GLU A 916 52.04 21.62 13.18
CA GLU A 916 50.66 22.13 13.34
C GLU A 916 49.84 21.37 14.41
N HIS A 917 50.34 20.25 14.90
CA HIS A 917 49.57 19.35 15.77
C HIS A 917 49.51 19.87 17.21
N LEU A 918 48.57 20.76 17.48
CA LEU A 918 48.36 21.37 18.81
C LEU A 918 47.46 20.53 19.75
N PHE A 919 47.05 19.32 19.34
CA PHE A 919 46.02 18.57 20.06
C PHE A 919 46.45 18.05 21.45
N ARG A 920 47.76 17.85 21.69
CA ARG A 920 48.27 17.50 23.03
C ARG A 920 47.86 18.56 24.07
N ILE A 921 47.88 19.84 23.69
CA ILE A 921 47.45 20.98 24.53
C ILE A 921 45.99 20.82 24.92
N ARG A 922 45.10 20.52 23.95
CA ARG A 922 43.67 20.29 24.21
C ARG A 922 43.42 19.12 25.17
N MET A 923 44.20 18.05 25.10
CA MET A 923 44.09 16.92 26.05
C MET A 923 44.56 17.30 27.45
N VAL A 924 45.64 18.08 27.58
CA VAL A 924 46.10 18.63 28.87
C VAL A 924 45.01 19.51 29.49
N CYS A 925 44.49 20.51 28.77
CA CYS A 925 43.43 21.39 29.26
C CYS A 925 42.19 20.59 29.68
N THR A 926 41.67 19.69 28.83
CA THR A 926 40.50 18.84 29.14
C THR A 926 40.63 18.09 30.48
N LEU A 927 41.81 17.53 30.75
CA LEU A 927 42.08 16.78 31.98
C LEU A 927 42.23 17.73 33.19
N LEU A 928 42.89 18.87 33.00
CA LEU A 928 43.06 19.93 33.99
C LEU A 928 41.74 20.62 34.38
N ASP A 929 40.88 20.97 33.43
CA ASP A 929 39.56 21.56 33.68
C ASP A 929 38.64 20.58 34.43
N THR A 930 38.87 19.28 34.28
CA THR A 930 38.05 18.22 34.90
C THR A 930 38.42 17.93 36.35
N CYS A 931 39.72 17.91 36.68
CA CYS A 931 40.19 17.49 38.01
C CYS A 931 41.27 18.39 38.64
N GLY A 932 41.86 19.32 37.89
CA GLY A 932 42.96 20.19 38.33
C GLY A 932 42.61 21.10 39.51
N GLN A 933 41.33 21.46 39.66
CA GLN A 933 40.85 22.23 40.81
C GLN A 933 41.07 21.53 42.17
N TYR A 934 41.18 20.19 42.17
CA TYR A 934 41.48 19.40 43.37
C TYR A 934 42.98 19.31 43.69
N PHE A 935 43.84 19.97 42.90
CA PHE A 935 45.28 20.10 43.11
C PHE A 935 45.65 21.51 43.62
N ASP A 936 44.85 22.06 44.54
CA ASP A 936 45.05 23.38 45.16
C ASP A 936 45.97 23.36 46.40
N ARG A 937 46.07 22.21 47.09
CA ARG A 937 46.75 22.04 48.39
C ARG A 937 47.85 20.97 48.40
N GLY A 938 48.68 21.01 49.43
CA GLY A 938 49.59 19.92 49.80
C GLY A 938 50.59 19.52 48.71
N SER A 939 50.80 18.20 48.57
CA SER A 939 51.74 17.62 47.61
C SER A 939 51.23 17.64 46.17
N SER A 940 49.92 17.49 45.94
CA SER A 940 49.31 17.60 44.61
C SER A 940 49.44 19.01 44.04
N LYS A 941 49.32 20.06 44.87
CA LYS A 941 49.65 21.43 44.47
C LYS A 941 51.05 21.55 43.89
N ARG A 942 52.07 21.05 44.62
CA ARG A 942 53.48 21.10 44.17
C ARG A 942 53.70 20.32 42.87
N LYS A 943 53.03 19.17 42.70
CA LYS A 943 53.07 18.39 41.45
C LYS A 943 52.45 19.15 40.28
N LEU A 944 51.31 19.81 40.46
CA LEU A 944 50.69 20.63 39.42
C LEU A 944 51.51 21.89 39.11
N ASP A 945 52.00 22.60 40.13
CA ASP A 945 52.86 23.78 39.96
C ASP A 945 54.11 23.43 39.13
N CYS A 946 54.72 22.25 39.38
CA CYS A 946 55.83 21.71 38.61
C CYS A 946 55.41 21.34 37.17
N PHE A 947 54.33 20.57 36.99
CA PHE A 947 53.84 20.18 35.66
C PHE A 947 53.56 21.40 34.78
N LEU A 948 52.95 22.46 35.31
CA LEU A 948 52.62 23.67 34.55
C LEU A 948 53.87 24.43 34.05
N ILE A 949 55.04 24.27 34.68
CA ILE A 949 56.30 24.82 34.18
C ILE A 949 56.75 24.04 32.92
N TYR A 950 56.73 22.70 32.97
CA TYR A 950 57.05 21.86 31.80
C TYR A 950 56.02 22.04 30.67
N PHE A 951 54.74 22.18 30.99
CA PHE A 951 53.68 22.42 30.01
C PHE A 951 53.82 23.77 29.30
N GLN A 952 54.18 24.85 30.01
CA GLN A 952 54.50 26.13 29.37
C GLN A 952 55.69 26.04 28.43
N ARG A 953 56.75 25.28 28.77
CA ARG A 953 57.86 25.05 27.84
C ARG A 953 57.41 24.26 26.60
N TYR A 954 56.56 23.24 26.78
CA TYR A 954 55.97 22.49 25.66
C TYR A 954 55.12 23.39 24.74
N ILE A 955 54.27 24.27 25.31
CA ILE A 955 53.51 25.28 24.55
C ILE A 955 54.46 26.17 23.74
N TRP A 956 55.53 26.68 24.35
CA TRP A 956 56.50 27.52 23.66
C TRP A 956 57.29 26.79 22.59
N TRP A 957 57.64 25.51 22.77
CA TRP A 957 58.17 24.68 21.69
C TRP A 957 57.22 24.59 20.50
N LYS A 958 55.91 24.39 20.72
CA LYS A 958 54.93 24.39 19.62
C LYS A 958 54.75 25.76 18.97
N LYS A 959 54.88 26.87 19.71
CA LYS A 959 54.81 28.25 19.17
C LYS A 959 56.04 28.66 18.38
N SER A 960 57.22 28.17 18.73
CA SER A 960 58.50 28.55 18.10
C SER A 960 58.89 27.67 16.90
N VAL A 961 57.93 26.97 16.28
CA VAL A 961 58.18 26.23 15.02
C VAL A 961 57.98 27.18 13.83
N ASP A 962 58.90 27.12 12.86
CA ASP A 962 59.02 28.05 11.71
C ASP A 962 57.77 28.21 10.82
N ILE A 963 56.76 27.34 10.98
CA ILE A 963 55.50 27.41 10.24
C ILE A 963 54.59 28.56 10.69
N TRP A 964 54.75 29.05 11.92
CA TRP A 964 53.95 30.14 12.45
C TRP A 964 54.53 31.50 12.03
N THR A 965 53.87 32.16 11.09
CA THR A 965 54.31 33.41 10.47
C THR A 965 53.25 34.51 10.61
N THR A 966 53.54 35.73 10.15
CA THR A 966 52.55 36.82 10.09
C THR A 966 51.35 36.49 9.21
N GLU A 967 51.54 35.64 8.19
CA GLU A 967 50.47 35.19 7.26
C GLU A 967 49.78 33.90 7.75
N HIS A 968 50.47 33.09 8.54
CA HIS A 968 49.94 31.89 9.19
C HIS A 968 50.17 31.93 10.71
N PRO A 969 49.42 32.76 11.46
CA PRO A 969 49.66 32.96 12.89
C PRO A 969 49.23 31.73 13.73
N PHE A 970 49.85 31.59 14.90
CA PHE A 970 49.46 30.56 15.87
C PHE A 970 47.97 30.69 16.27
N PRO A 971 47.17 29.60 16.29
CA PRO A 971 45.73 29.69 16.50
C PRO A 971 45.32 30.30 17.84
N ILE A 972 44.67 31.47 17.79
CA ILE A 972 44.34 32.26 18.98
C ILE A 972 43.38 31.53 19.96
N ASP A 973 42.50 30.67 19.45
CA ASP A 973 41.61 29.82 20.26
C ASP A 973 42.38 28.86 21.19
N ILE A 974 43.59 28.45 20.79
CA ILE A 974 44.46 27.61 21.61
C ILE A 974 45.12 28.44 22.71
N ASP A 975 45.47 29.69 22.42
CA ASP A 975 46.00 30.62 23.42
C ASP A 975 44.97 30.99 24.48
N TYR A 976 43.73 31.30 24.09
CA TYR A 976 42.64 31.52 25.05
C TYR A 976 42.36 30.25 25.88
N MET A 977 42.36 29.05 25.27
CA MET A 977 42.22 27.80 26.02
C MET A 977 43.37 27.58 27.02
N ILE A 978 44.59 28.02 26.70
CA ILE A 978 45.73 27.96 27.63
C ILE A 978 45.56 28.97 28.77
N SER A 979 45.23 30.24 28.46
CA SER A 979 45.04 31.26 29.50
C SER A 979 43.93 30.88 30.46
N ASP A 980 42.77 30.48 29.94
CA ASP A 980 41.58 30.21 30.74
C ASP A 980 41.82 29.03 31.71
N THR A 981 42.41 27.92 31.24
CA THR A 981 42.77 26.78 32.11
C THR A 981 43.83 27.18 33.15
N LEU A 982 44.88 27.93 32.78
CA LEU A 982 45.97 28.27 33.72
C LEU A 982 45.55 29.34 34.73
N GLU A 983 44.77 30.35 34.32
CA GLU A 983 44.23 31.37 35.22
C GLU A 983 43.20 30.79 36.18
N LEU A 984 42.27 29.95 35.71
CA LEU A 984 41.30 29.23 36.55
C LEU A 984 41.99 28.43 37.67
N LEU A 985 43.07 27.72 37.33
CA LEU A 985 43.79 26.87 38.29
C LEU A 985 44.81 27.64 39.13
N ARG A 986 45.38 28.73 38.62
CA ARG A 986 46.44 29.52 39.25
C ARG A 986 46.34 31.02 38.87
N PRO A 987 45.40 31.80 39.45
CA PRO A 987 45.24 33.25 39.15
C PRO A 987 46.42 34.18 39.52
N LYS A 988 47.56 33.62 39.93
CA LYS A 988 48.80 34.32 40.31
C LYS A 988 50.04 33.74 39.64
N MET A 989 49.89 32.78 38.72
CA MET A 989 50.99 32.20 37.97
C MET A 989 51.26 33.05 36.73
N ARG A 990 52.49 33.55 36.59
CA ARG A 990 52.87 34.35 35.43
C ARG A 990 53.07 33.44 34.22
N LEU A 991 52.28 33.69 33.17
CA LEU A 991 52.47 33.09 31.85
C LEU A 991 53.82 33.56 31.26
N CYS A 992 54.57 32.64 30.67
CA CYS A 992 55.86 32.93 30.03
C CYS A 992 55.65 33.73 28.74
N CYS A 993 56.44 34.78 28.54
CA CYS A 993 56.32 35.66 27.36
C CYS A 993 57.26 35.26 26.20
N SER A 994 58.16 34.29 26.40
CA SER A 994 59.03 33.75 25.34
C SER A 994 59.53 32.34 25.64
N LEU A 995 60.12 31.67 24.64
CA LEU A 995 60.73 30.35 24.78
C LEU A 995 61.95 30.35 25.72
N GLU A 996 62.75 31.42 25.73
CA GLU A 996 63.90 31.54 26.65
C GLU A 996 63.42 31.68 28.09
N GLU A 997 62.30 32.37 28.33
CA GLU A 997 61.70 32.46 29.65
C GLU A 997 61.14 31.11 30.12
N ALA A 998 60.36 30.43 29.28
CA ALA A 998 59.81 29.11 29.60
C ALA A 998 60.91 28.06 29.82
N THR A 999 61.99 28.12 29.03
CA THR A 999 63.16 27.25 29.20
C THR A 999 63.93 27.58 30.49
N ARG A 1000 64.10 28.87 30.83
CA ARG A 1000 64.76 29.32 32.07
C ARG A 1000 64.00 28.92 33.34
N GLN A 1001 62.69 28.74 33.29
CA GLN A 1001 61.91 28.24 34.43
C GLN A 1001 62.18 26.75 34.71
N VAL A 1002 62.56 25.94 33.72
CA VAL A 1002 62.98 24.54 33.91
C VAL A 1002 64.45 24.50 34.36
N ARG A 1003 64.70 24.17 35.62
CA ARG A 1003 66.05 24.27 36.21
C ARG A 1003 66.99 23.17 35.70
N PRO A 1004 68.25 23.49 35.34
CA PRO A 1004 69.28 22.50 35.04
C PRO A 1004 69.70 21.79 36.34
N GLY A 1005 69.04 20.66 36.62
CA GLY A 1005 69.23 19.86 37.84
C GLY A 1005 68.10 18.85 38.03
N GLU A 1006 66.87 19.23 37.70
CA GLU A 1006 65.71 18.32 37.62
C GLU A 1006 65.62 17.67 36.22
N GLY A 1007 66.79 17.39 35.63
CA GLY A 1007 66.99 16.80 34.29
C GLY A 1007 66.65 15.32 34.18
N ARG A 1008 65.89 14.78 35.13
CA ARG A 1008 65.19 13.49 35.01
C ARG A 1008 63.72 13.76 35.29
N ILE A 1009 62.86 13.43 34.31
CA ILE A 1009 61.49 13.02 34.63
C ILE A 1009 61.63 11.95 35.74
N PRO A 1010 60.98 12.10 36.90
CA PRO A 1010 61.30 11.31 38.08
C PRO A 1010 61.27 9.82 37.75
N ALA A 1011 62.38 9.10 38.04
CA ALA A 1011 62.71 7.82 37.39
C ALA A 1011 61.66 6.70 37.52
N ALA A 1012 60.70 6.84 38.45
CA ALA A 1012 59.46 6.06 38.52
C ALA A 1012 58.55 6.19 37.26
N ALA A 1013 58.88 7.04 36.30
CA ALA A 1013 58.21 7.15 35.00
C ALA A 1013 58.85 6.28 33.89
N HIS A 1014 60.00 5.64 34.15
CA HIS A 1014 60.73 4.83 33.14
C HIS A 1014 60.85 3.34 33.46
N ASN A 1015 60.53 2.92 34.70
CA ASN A 1015 60.76 1.53 35.17
C ASN A 1015 59.47 0.76 35.53
N GLU A 1016 58.29 1.33 35.29
CA GLU A 1016 56.98 0.67 35.40
C GLU A 1016 56.12 1.10 34.20
N LEU A 1017 56.50 0.61 33.01
CA LEU A 1017 55.81 0.72 31.72
C LEU A 1017 56.07 -0.57 30.91
#